data_AF-A0A8J5SDC1-F1
#
_entry.id   AF-A0A8J5SDC1-F1
#
_cell.length_a   1.000
_cell.length_b   1.000
_cell.length_c   1.000
_cell.angle_alpha   90.00
_cell.angle_beta   90.00
_cell.angle_gamma   90.00
#
_symmetry.space_group_name_H-M   'P 1'
#
loop_
_entity.id
_entity.type
_entity.pdbx_description
1 polymer ?
#
loop_
_entity_poly.entity_id
_entity_poly.type
_entity_poly.pdbx_seq_one_letter_code
_entity_poly.pdbx_strand_id
1 'polypeptide(L)'
;MRTIRSTKCPWAFVGVAGVLVMLVTAVHVFMVPILPSSLDYFGARRSVRRPRNVLPGVGVVDSRLQGQFPSDSHGVVAFRGAPWKAEIGRWLAGCNAGSSAVNITEFLGAKRCEQDCNGHGVCNHELGECRCFHGYAGKRCEEVQKLECNFPSSQEWPVGRWIVSICPAHCDTTRAMCFCGPGTKYPDRPVAEACGFKTISPAKPDDPKLTDWKTPDPDVFTKNMSKPGWCNVDPEDAYSSKVKFKEECDCKYDGLWGRFCETPVECSCINQCSEHGHCRGGFCQCDRGYFGIDCSIPSMYSLAYDWPSWLQPSMDLPDLKNISSSPIDVKAVAKKKRPLIYVYDLPAEFDSHLLEGRHFKFECVNRIYDDKNRTIWTEQLYGAQIALYESILSSPHRTLNGDEADYFYVPVLDSCLITRSDDAPHLQMPRDLHIRSYHTLEYYRMAYDHIAQKYPYWNRTSGRDHIWFFSWDEGACYAPKEIWNSMMLVHWGNTNTKHKNSTTAYWADNWNDIPFDRRGDHPCFDPRKDLVLPAWKQPNPAAIWLKLWARPRNSRTTLFYFNGNLGSAYKDGRPEDTYSMGIRQKLAAEFGSTPDKQGKLGRQHTTNVTVTYLRTEKYYEELASSVFCGVLPGDGWSGRMEDSMLQGCIPVIIQVIQHHLLHFMYLRIM
;
A
#
# COMPACT_ATOMS: atom_id res chain seq x y z
N MET A 1 82.31 12.98 14.83
CA MET A 1 82.50 14.42 15.10
C MET A 1 81.13 15.08 15.14
N ARG A 2 80.74 15.61 16.30
CA ARG A 2 79.77 16.70 16.62
C ARG A 2 78.42 16.84 15.86
N THR A 3 77.34 16.47 16.57
CA THR A 3 76.13 17.26 16.98
C THR A 3 75.71 18.56 16.28
N ILE A 4 74.39 18.75 16.08
CA ILE A 4 73.48 19.84 16.58
C ILE A 4 72.03 19.54 16.08
N ARG A 5 71.08 19.15 16.96
CA ARG A 5 69.93 19.90 17.57
C ARG A 5 68.86 20.43 16.57
N SER A 6 67.62 19.90 16.55
CA SER A 6 66.47 20.08 17.48
C SER A 6 65.63 21.36 17.26
N THR A 7 64.36 21.21 16.89
CA THR A 7 63.21 21.98 17.45
C THR A 7 61.90 21.18 17.38
N LYS A 8 61.02 21.42 18.36
CA LYS A 8 59.79 20.70 18.71
C LYS A 8 58.51 21.34 18.12
N CYS A 9 57.53 20.48 17.82
CA CYS A 9 56.05 20.59 17.95
C CYS A 9 55.24 21.64 17.13
N PRO A 10 53.90 21.46 16.91
CA PRO A 10 52.98 20.58 17.66
C PRO A 10 52.00 19.69 16.86
N TRP A 11 51.56 18.63 17.55
CA TRP A 11 50.35 17.86 17.30
C TRP A 11 49.08 18.73 17.36
N ALA A 12 48.47 19.03 16.21
CA ALA A 12 47.13 19.64 16.18
C ALA A 12 46.27 19.33 14.93
N PHE A 13 46.65 18.41 14.04
CA PHE A 13 45.95 18.24 12.76
C PHE A 13 45.43 16.84 12.41
N VAL A 14 45.52 15.86 13.32
CA VAL A 14 44.97 14.51 13.08
C VAL A 14 43.59 14.31 13.74
N GLY A 15 43.18 15.20 14.66
CA GLY A 15 41.88 15.10 15.36
C GLY A 15 40.67 15.66 14.61
N VAL A 16 40.87 16.52 13.60
CA VAL A 16 39.75 17.24 12.95
C VAL A 16 39.22 16.51 11.71
N ALA A 17 40.09 15.81 10.97
CA ALA A 17 39.67 15.04 9.81
C ALA A 17 38.91 13.75 10.19
N GLY A 18 39.32 13.08 11.28
CA GLY A 18 38.63 11.89 11.77
C GLY A 18 37.23 12.18 12.34
N VAL A 19 37.04 13.35 12.97
CA VAL A 19 35.75 13.77 13.53
C VAL A 19 34.81 14.28 12.42
N LEU A 20 35.31 14.94 11.38
CA LEU A 20 34.52 15.31 10.20
C LEU A 20 34.09 14.09 9.37
N VAL A 21 34.95 13.08 9.21
CA VAL A 21 34.56 11.84 8.51
C VAL A 21 33.54 11.06 9.33
N MET A 22 33.68 10.97 10.66
CA MET A 22 32.68 10.32 11.53
C MET A 22 31.36 11.10 11.64
N LEU A 23 31.38 12.44 11.56
CA LEU A 23 30.15 13.25 11.48
C LEU A 23 29.50 13.14 10.10
N VAL A 24 30.28 13.06 9.02
CA VAL A 24 29.74 12.89 7.67
C VAL A 24 29.18 11.48 7.48
N THR A 25 29.78 10.43 8.04
CA THR A 25 29.17 9.09 8.05
C THR A 25 28.01 8.98 9.03
N ALA A 26 28.03 9.60 10.20
CA ALA A 26 26.87 9.61 11.10
C ALA A 26 25.67 10.38 10.50
N VAL A 27 25.90 11.46 9.74
CA VAL A 27 24.83 12.19 9.04
C VAL A 27 24.30 11.41 7.84
N HIS A 28 25.10 10.56 7.19
CA HIS A 28 24.62 9.64 6.13
C HIS A 28 23.95 8.37 6.69
N VAL A 29 24.17 8.02 7.96
CA VAL A 29 23.54 6.87 8.63
C VAL A 29 22.19 7.23 9.26
N PHE A 30 21.90 8.52 9.51
CA PHE A 30 20.69 8.95 10.22
C PHE A 30 19.67 9.75 9.40
N MET A 31 19.87 9.99 8.10
CA MET A 31 18.99 10.85 7.28
C MET A 31 18.65 10.27 5.90
N VAL A 32 18.12 9.04 5.86
CA VAL A 32 17.29 8.52 4.76
C VAL A 32 16.18 7.69 5.42
N PRO A 33 14.90 8.12 5.35
CA PRO A 33 14.21 8.48 4.11
C PRO A 33 13.62 9.90 4.17
N ILE A 34 14.24 10.88 3.50
CA ILE A 34 13.68 12.24 3.36
C ILE A 34 13.14 12.48 1.95
N LEU A 35 12.68 11.43 1.28
CA LEU A 35 11.92 11.59 0.05
C LEU A 35 10.77 10.58 0.09
N PRO A 36 9.50 11.03 0.19
CA PRO A 36 8.42 10.19 -0.28
C PRO A 36 8.69 9.94 -1.77
N SER A 37 8.55 8.68 -2.20
CA SER A 37 8.70 8.23 -3.58
C SER A 37 7.64 8.83 -4.54
N SER A 38 7.03 9.97 -4.20
CA SER A 38 5.92 10.63 -4.90
C SER A 38 6.27 11.99 -5.52
N LEU A 39 7.54 12.44 -5.45
CA LEU A 39 8.01 13.63 -6.16
C LEU A 39 8.22 13.37 -7.65
N ASP A 40 7.12 13.13 -8.38
CA ASP A 40 7.07 13.20 -9.84
C ASP A 40 5.64 13.53 -10.34
N TYR A 41 4.95 14.48 -9.69
CA TYR A 41 3.62 14.94 -10.16
C TYR A 41 3.49 16.44 -10.45
N PHE A 42 4.60 17.15 -10.69
CA PHE A 42 4.55 18.51 -11.23
C PHE A 42 5.50 18.72 -12.40
N GLY A 43 5.14 18.11 -13.54
CA GLY A 43 5.73 18.39 -14.85
C GLY A 43 4.91 19.41 -15.66
N ALA A 44 5.46 20.62 -15.78
CA ALA A 44 5.29 21.61 -16.86
C ALA A 44 3.90 22.26 -17.13
N ARG A 45 3.84 23.55 -16.77
CA ARG A 45 2.92 24.57 -17.30
C ARG A 45 2.72 24.45 -18.82
N ARG A 46 1.48 24.33 -19.28
CA ARG A 46 1.03 24.88 -20.56
C ARG A 46 -0.27 25.66 -20.38
N SER A 47 -0.23 26.93 -20.79
CA SER A 47 -1.39 27.82 -20.80
C SER A 47 -2.44 27.30 -21.78
N VAL A 48 -3.58 26.87 -21.27
CA VAL A 48 -4.76 26.61 -22.09
C VAL A 48 -5.77 27.72 -21.82
N ARG A 49 -5.94 28.61 -22.80
CA ARG A 49 -7.04 29.56 -22.86
C ARG A 49 -8.37 28.78 -22.86
N ARG A 50 -9.19 28.95 -21.81
CA ARG A 50 -10.60 28.52 -21.81
C ARG A 50 -11.45 29.56 -22.55
N PRO A 51 -12.36 29.17 -23.45
CA PRO A 51 -13.49 29.99 -23.82
C PRO A 51 -14.58 29.96 -22.73
N ARG A 52 -15.43 30.97 -22.82
CA ARG A 52 -16.32 31.55 -21.79
C ARG A 52 -17.75 30.99 -21.89
N ASN A 53 -18.50 31.17 -20.79
CA ASN A 53 -19.98 31.09 -20.63
C ASN A 53 -20.49 29.66 -20.36
N VAL A 54 -21.40 29.34 -19.42
CA VAL A 54 -22.56 30.03 -18.82
C VAL A 54 -22.86 29.41 -17.41
N LEU A 55 -23.25 30.23 -16.43
CA LEU A 55 -23.90 29.90 -15.12
C LEU A 55 -25.43 30.06 -15.24
N PRO A 56 -26.31 29.83 -14.23
CA PRO A 56 -26.25 29.06 -12.98
C PRO A 56 -27.52 28.18 -12.73
N GLY A 57 -27.63 27.47 -11.60
CA GLY A 57 -28.96 27.09 -11.07
C GLY A 57 -29.00 25.98 -10.02
N VAL A 58 -29.10 26.36 -8.75
CA VAL A 58 -29.44 25.54 -7.59
C VAL A 58 -30.93 25.18 -7.60
N GLY A 59 -31.31 23.97 -7.20
CA GLY A 59 -32.71 23.65 -6.87
C GLY A 59 -33.04 22.18 -6.60
N VAL A 60 -33.23 21.86 -5.32
CA VAL A 60 -34.22 20.93 -4.72
C VAL A 60 -34.61 19.66 -5.50
N VAL A 61 -34.29 18.50 -4.91
CA VAL A 61 -34.63 17.16 -5.41
C VAL A 61 -36.14 16.91 -5.36
N ASP A 62 -36.76 16.74 -6.53
CA ASP A 62 -38.14 16.26 -6.72
C ASP A 62 -38.12 14.75 -7.04
N SER A 63 -38.88 13.99 -6.25
CA SER A 63 -38.91 12.52 -6.17
C SER A 63 -39.76 11.84 -7.26
N ARG A 64 -39.83 12.40 -8.47
CA ARG A 64 -40.64 11.86 -9.58
C ARG A 64 -39.90 11.64 -10.91
N LEU A 65 -38.57 11.69 -10.94
CA LEU A 65 -37.75 11.43 -12.13
C LEU A 65 -36.96 10.11 -12.10
N GLN A 66 -37.42 9.14 -11.31
CA GLN A 66 -36.82 7.80 -11.19
C GLN A 66 -36.98 6.90 -12.44
N GLY A 67 -37.28 7.47 -13.61
CA GLY A 67 -37.77 6.74 -14.78
C GLY A 67 -37.04 6.95 -16.11
N GLN A 68 -35.96 7.74 -16.19
CA GLN A 68 -35.33 8.02 -17.50
C GLN A 68 -33.80 8.06 -17.57
N PHE A 69 -33.08 7.57 -16.55
CA PHE A 69 -31.64 7.35 -16.64
C PHE A 69 -31.26 5.98 -16.06
N PRO A 70 -30.71 5.05 -16.89
CA PRO A 70 -30.09 3.83 -16.38
C PRO A 70 -28.91 4.19 -15.46
N SER A 71 -28.84 3.48 -14.34
CA SER A 71 -27.87 3.50 -13.24
C SER A 71 -26.40 3.19 -13.62
N ASP A 72 -25.93 3.62 -14.80
CA ASP A 72 -24.66 3.12 -15.36
C ASP A 72 -24.04 4.03 -16.45
N SER A 73 -24.42 5.32 -16.54
CA SER A 73 -23.94 6.22 -17.61
C SER A 73 -22.75 7.14 -17.26
N HIS A 74 -22.11 7.00 -16.09
CA HIS A 74 -20.89 7.77 -15.78
C HIS A 74 -19.81 6.95 -15.07
N GLY A 75 -19.05 6.16 -15.84
CA GLY A 75 -17.61 5.92 -15.64
C GLY A 75 -17.05 5.43 -14.29
N VAL A 76 -17.89 5.11 -13.32
CA VAL A 76 -17.52 4.43 -12.08
C VAL A 76 -17.43 2.95 -12.42
N VAL A 77 -16.21 2.38 -12.40
CA VAL A 77 -16.07 0.93 -12.32
C VAL A 77 -16.42 0.55 -10.88
N ALA A 78 -17.70 0.60 -10.55
CA ALA A 78 -18.21 -0.09 -9.38
C ALA A 78 -18.06 -1.57 -9.73
N PHE A 79 -17.18 -2.27 -9.02
CA PHE A 79 -16.91 -3.69 -9.24
C PHE A 79 -18.08 -4.55 -8.72
N ARG A 80 -19.31 -4.24 -9.14
CA ARG A 80 -20.47 -5.11 -8.95
C ARG A 80 -20.41 -6.22 -9.99
N GLY A 81 -19.81 -7.34 -9.60
CA GLY A 81 -19.90 -8.61 -10.33
C GLY A 81 -19.01 -8.71 -11.57
N ALA A 82 -17.80 -8.16 -11.57
CA ALA A 82 -16.91 -8.20 -12.73
C ALA A 82 -16.70 -9.65 -13.24
N PRO A 83 -17.27 -9.98 -14.42
CA PRO A 83 -16.79 -11.13 -15.15
C PRO A 83 -15.49 -10.65 -15.79
N TRP A 84 -14.36 -11.04 -15.22
CA TRP A 84 -13.09 -11.07 -15.96
C TRP A 84 -13.34 -11.81 -17.28
N LYS A 85 -13.64 -11.09 -18.37
CA LYS A 85 -13.58 -11.66 -19.72
C LYS A 85 -12.11 -11.68 -20.13
N ALA A 86 -11.46 -12.69 -19.58
CA ALA A 86 -10.14 -13.17 -19.88
C ALA A 86 -10.04 -13.60 -21.35
N GLU A 87 -9.60 -12.70 -22.23
CA GLU A 87 -8.72 -13.18 -23.30
C GLU A 87 -7.30 -13.41 -22.75
N ILE A 88 -6.92 -12.69 -21.69
CA ILE A 88 -5.78 -13.01 -20.80
C ILE A 88 -6.31 -13.84 -19.63
N GLY A 89 -5.94 -15.12 -19.57
CA GLY A 89 -6.47 -16.07 -18.58
C GLY A 89 -7.31 -17.21 -19.16
N ARG A 90 -7.34 -17.39 -20.49
CA ARG A 90 -7.98 -18.58 -21.10
C ARG A 90 -7.43 -19.91 -20.57
N TRP A 91 -6.20 -19.93 -20.05
CA TRP A 91 -5.64 -21.07 -19.33
C TRP A 91 -6.26 -21.27 -17.94
N LEU A 92 -6.55 -20.20 -17.19
CA LEU A 92 -7.38 -20.25 -15.97
C LEU A 92 -8.84 -20.59 -16.27
N ALA A 93 -9.37 -20.17 -17.42
CA ALA A 93 -10.68 -20.61 -17.91
C ALA A 93 -10.70 -22.12 -18.23
N GLY A 94 -9.55 -22.71 -18.60
CA GLY A 94 -9.36 -24.15 -18.71
C GLY A 94 -9.37 -24.86 -17.35
N CYS A 95 -8.86 -24.23 -16.29
CA CYS A 95 -9.00 -24.71 -14.90
C CYS A 95 -10.44 -24.57 -14.38
N ASN A 96 -11.19 -23.56 -14.86
CA ASN A 96 -12.59 -23.30 -14.49
C ASN A 96 -13.63 -24.02 -15.37
N ALA A 97 -13.23 -24.67 -16.46
CA ALA A 97 -14.15 -25.39 -17.35
C ALA A 97 -14.80 -26.61 -16.67
N GLY A 98 -14.29 -27.04 -15.50
CA GLY A 98 -14.83 -28.15 -14.70
C GLY A 98 -15.38 -27.76 -13.32
N SER A 99 -15.32 -26.50 -12.87
CA SER A 99 -15.85 -26.11 -11.55
C SER A 99 -17.36 -25.85 -11.63
N SER A 100 -18.15 -26.92 -11.54
CA SER A 100 -19.60 -26.81 -11.40
C SER A 100 -19.94 -26.01 -10.14
N ALA A 101 -20.93 -25.13 -10.24
CA ALA A 101 -21.45 -24.45 -9.05
C ALA A 101 -21.94 -25.48 -8.04
N VAL A 102 -21.53 -25.32 -6.78
CA VAL A 102 -21.94 -26.16 -5.65
C VAL A 102 -22.90 -25.37 -4.78
N ASN A 103 -23.93 -26.01 -4.26
CA ASN A 103 -24.80 -25.41 -3.24
C ASN A 103 -24.13 -25.62 -1.89
N ILE A 104 -23.81 -24.51 -1.22
CA ILE A 104 -23.17 -24.49 0.10
C ILE A 104 -24.17 -23.92 1.10
N THR A 105 -24.18 -24.50 2.30
CA THR A 105 -24.93 -23.92 3.41
C THR A 105 -24.06 -22.84 4.04
N GLU A 106 -24.49 -21.59 3.95
CA GLU A 106 -23.86 -20.45 4.59
C GLU A 106 -24.44 -20.22 5.99
N PHE A 107 -23.60 -19.79 6.91
CA PHE A 107 -23.99 -19.43 8.27
C PHE A 107 -24.05 -17.90 8.41
N LEU A 108 -25.21 -17.39 8.81
CA LEU A 108 -25.40 -15.98 9.12
C LEU A 108 -25.23 -15.77 10.61
N GLY A 109 -24.24 -14.97 10.98
CA GLY A 109 -23.94 -14.67 12.38
C GLY A 109 -25.14 -14.04 13.10
N ALA A 110 -25.46 -14.59 14.27
CA ALA A 110 -26.58 -14.12 15.10
C ALA A 110 -26.14 -13.47 16.43
N LYS A 111 -24.85 -13.56 16.77
CA LYS A 111 -24.34 -13.05 18.06
C LYS A 111 -24.52 -11.54 18.16
N ARG A 112 -24.77 -11.06 19.37
CA ARG A 112 -24.93 -9.63 19.65
C ARG A 112 -23.69 -9.11 20.35
N CYS A 113 -23.28 -7.92 19.96
CA CYS A 113 -22.33 -7.16 20.73
C CYS A 113 -23.06 -6.33 21.80
N GLU A 114 -22.44 -6.19 22.96
CA GLU A 114 -23.00 -5.39 24.04
C GLU A 114 -23.12 -3.92 23.60
N GLN A 115 -24.30 -3.33 23.82
CA GLN A 115 -24.60 -1.92 23.48
C GLN A 115 -24.29 -1.54 22.02
N ASP A 116 -24.32 -2.49 21.08
CA ASP A 116 -24.05 -2.25 19.66
C ASP A 116 -22.73 -1.49 19.42
N CYS A 117 -21.69 -1.90 20.16
CA CYS A 117 -20.36 -1.28 20.11
C CYS A 117 -20.36 0.23 20.40
N ASN A 118 -21.33 0.72 21.19
CA ASN A 118 -21.53 2.13 21.52
C ASN A 118 -21.64 3.07 20.29
N GLY A 119 -21.92 2.53 19.10
CA GLY A 119 -21.85 3.31 17.84
C GLY A 119 -20.42 3.72 17.44
N HIS A 120 -19.41 3.16 18.08
CA HIS A 120 -17.98 3.41 17.86
C HIS A 120 -17.25 2.18 17.27
N GLY A 121 -17.99 1.26 16.68
CA GLY A 121 -17.44 0.11 15.97
C GLY A 121 -18.50 -0.65 15.20
N VAL A 122 -18.07 -1.74 14.57
CA VAL A 122 -18.94 -2.70 13.86
C VAL A 122 -18.93 -4.02 14.62
N CYS A 123 -20.10 -4.58 14.87
CA CYS A 123 -20.21 -5.87 15.54
C CYS A 123 -19.84 -7.01 14.58
N ASN A 124 -18.81 -7.79 14.91
CA ASN A 124 -18.60 -9.08 14.28
C ASN A 124 -19.67 -10.04 14.83
N HIS A 125 -20.70 -10.33 14.05
CA HIS A 125 -21.82 -11.17 14.45
C HIS A 125 -21.50 -12.67 14.47
N GLU A 126 -20.35 -13.09 13.95
CA GLU A 126 -19.83 -14.46 14.08
C GLU A 126 -19.17 -14.69 15.44
N LEU A 127 -18.42 -13.71 15.95
CA LEU A 127 -17.73 -13.82 17.23
C LEU A 127 -18.51 -13.20 18.41
N GLY A 128 -19.35 -12.20 18.14
CA GLY A 128 -19.99 -11.36 19.17
C GLY A 128 -19.03 -10.34 19.76
N GLU A 129 -18.01 -9.93 19.00
CA GLU A 129 -16.96 -9.00 19.41
C GLU A 129 -16.99 -7.73 18.54
N CYS A 130 -16.65 -6.58 19.14
CA CYS A 130 -16.66 -5.30 18.44
C CYS A 130 -15.34 -5.04 17.72
N ARG A 131 -15.42 -4.69 16.44
CA ARG A 131 -14.33 -4.06 15.67
C ARG A 131 -14.43 -2.55 15.85
N CYS A 132 -13.65 -1.98 16.77
CA CYS A 132 -13.73 -0.56 17.11
C CYS A 132 -13.10 0.34 16.05
N PHE A 133 -13.72 1.49 15.76
CA PHE A 133 -13.13 2.52 14.90
C PHE A 133 -11.81 3.04 15.49
N HIS A 134 -10.96 3.60 14.65
CA HIS A 134 -9.68 4.15 15.09
C HIS A 134 -9.89 5.21 16.20
N GLY A 135 -9.08 5.14 17.26
CA GLY A 135 -9.23 5.99 18.46
C GLY A 135 -10.26 5.49 19.48
N TYR A 136 -10.85 4.31 19.29
CA TYR A 136 -11.75 3.66 20.25
C TYR A 136 -11.29 2.25 20.59
N ALA A 137 -11.55 1.82 21.82
CA ALA A 137 -11.23 0.49 22.30
C ALA A 137 -12.13 0.05 23.45
N GLY A 138 -11.78 -1.07 24.08
CA GLY A 138 -12.63 -1.75 25.04
C GLY A 138 -13.55 -2.74 24.35
N LYS A 139 -14.15 -3.65 25.14
CA LYS A 139 -15.01 -4.72 24.62
C LYS A 139 -16.21 -4.21 23.83
N ARG A 140 -16.64 -2.98 24.11
CA ARG A 140 -17.83 -2.34 23.52
C ARG A 140 -17.48 -1.03 22.82
N CYS A 141 -16.20 -0.78 22.54
CA CYS A 141 -15.71 0.49 21.96
C CYS A 141 -16.05 1.73 22.81
N GLU A 142 -16.15 1.57 24.12
CA GLU A 142 -16.47 2.65 25.05
C GLU A 142 -15.26 3.50 25.47
N GLU A 143 -14.05 2.97 25.31
CA GLU A 143 -12.82 3.62 25.73
C GLU A 143 -12.31 4.51 24.60
N VAL A 144 -12.13 5.80 24.87
CA VAL A 144 -11.48 6.72 23.93
C VAL A 144 -9.97 6.58 24.08
N GLN A 145 -9.31 6.04 23.05
CA GLN A 145 -7.86 6.02 22.96
C GLN A 145 -7.35 7.32 22.34
N LYS A 146 -6.55 8.07 23.12
CA LYS A 146 -5.90 9.28 22.61
C LYS A 146 -4.63 8.91 21.87
N LEU A 147 -4.66 9.08 20.55
CA LEU A 147 -3.54 8.81 19.67
C LEU A 147 -2.80 10.13 19.42
N GLU A 148 -1.71 10.31 20.15
CA GLU A 148 -0.90 11.52 20.04
C GLU A 148 -0.29 11.64 18.64
N CYS A 149 -0.30 12.85 18.09
CA CYS A 149 0.39 13.17 16.82
C CYS A 149 1.90 13.33 17.02
N ASN A 150 2.33 13.68 18.23
CA ASN A 150 3.69 14.12 18.54
C ASN A 150 4.34 13.20 19.57
N PHE A 151 5.65 13.04 19.47
CA PHE A 151 6.44 12.59 20.61
C PHE A 151 6.45 13.66 21.72
N PRO A 152 6.78 13.28 22.98
CA PRO A 152 6.90 14.24 24.07
C PRO A 152 7.82 15.42 23.72
N SER A 153 7.35 16.64 24.01
CA SER A 153 8.10 17.87 23.78
C SER A 153 9.35 17.94 24.68
N SER A 154 10.39 18.62 24.20
CA SER A 154 11.56 18.98 25.00
C SER A 154 12.01 20.41 24.69
N GLN A 155 12.98 20.94 25.44
CA GLN A 155 13.51 22.28 25.19
C GLN A 155 14.13 22.42 23.79
N GLU A 156 14.72 21.34 23.26
CA GLU A 156 15.27 21.30 21.90
C GLU A 156 14.18 21.05 20.84
N TRP A 157 13.12 20.32 21.22
CA TRP A 157 12.05 19.86 20.31
C TRP A 157 10.67 20.25 20.87
N PRO A 158 10.21 21.51 20.69
CA PRO A 158 8.98 22.00 21.30
C PRO A 158 7.72 21.24 20.89
N VAL A 159 7.70 20.65 19.70
CA VAL A 159 6.59 19.84 19.14
C VAL A 159 6.93 18.34 19.11
N GLY A 160 7.99 17.93 19.81
CA GLY A 160 8.54 16.59 19.72
C GLY A 160 9.51 16.41 18.55
N ARG A 161 10.21 15.27 18.52
CA ARG A 161 11.10 14.93 17.40
C ARG A 161 10.26 14.61 16.16
N TRP A 162 10.89 14.71 15.00
CA TRP A 162 10.24 14.40 13.73
C TRP A 162 9.66 12.98 13.73
N ILE A 163 8.41 12.90 13.29
CA ILE A 163 7.63 11.71 12.97
C ILE A 163 6.62 12.11 11.89
N VAL A 164 6.08 11.18 11.10
CA VAL A 164 5.20 11.53 9.97
C VAL A 164 3.94 12.28 10.45
N SER A 165 3.36 11.85 11.56
CA SER A 165 2.18 12.46 12.17
C SER A 165 2.41 13.81 12.85
N ILE A 166 3.64 14.33 12.86
CA ILE A 166 4.00 15.53 13.61
C ILE A 166 3.03 16.68 13.33
N CYS A 167 2.55 17.32 14.39
CA CYS A 167 1.52 18.32 14.35
C CYS A 167 1.86 19.56 15.19
N PRO A 168 2.27 20.66 14.55
CA PRO A 168 2.45 21.96 15.22
C PRO A 168 1.16 22.77 15.32
N ALA A 169 0.03 22.22 14.88
CA ALA A 169 -1.29 22.86 14.86
C ALA A 169 -2.27 22.11 15.77
N HIS A 170 -3.46 21.74 15.28
CA HIS A 170 -4.44 20.98 16.03
C HIS A 170 -4.35 19.49 15.70
N CYS A 171 -3.97 18.69 16.70
CA CYS A 171 -3.94 17.24 16.58
C CYS A 171 -5.35 16.65 16.78
N ASP A 172 -5.87 15.98 15.75
CA ASP A 172 -6.96 15.04 15.90
C ASP A 172 -6.43 13.75 16.53
N THR A 173 -6.72 13.58 17.82
CA THR A 173 -6.25 12.43 18.60
C THR A 173 -7.05 11.15 18.35
N THR A 174 -8.08 11.18 17.50
CA THR A 174 -8.78 9.95 17.10
C THR A 174 -7.98 9.18 16.04
N ARG A 175 -7.21 9.87 15.20
CA ARG A 175 -6.42 9.29 14.10
C ARG A 175 -4.94 9.70 14.08
N ALA A 176 -4.52 10.51 15.05
CA ALA A 176 -3.20 11.14 15.08
C ALA A 176 -2.91 11.99 13.82
N MET A 177 -3.89 12.80 13.38
CA MET A 177 -3.78 13.61 12.15
C MET A 177 -3.73 15.11 12.48
N CYS A 178 -2.89 15.85 11.75
CA CYS A 178 -2.73 17.29 11.97
C CYS A 178 -3.65 18.14 11.09
N PHE A 179 -4.38 19.07 11.71
CA PHE A 179 -5.30 20.00 11.05
C PHE A 179 -5.09 21.44 11.52
N CYS A 180 -5.61 22.39 10.76
CA CYS A 180 -5.56 23.82 11.08
C CYS A 180 -6.27 24.17 12.39
N GLY A 181 -7.35 23.45 12.70
CA GLY A 181 -8.02 23.49 13.98
C GLY A 181 -8.94 24.69 14.21
N PRO A 182 -9.60 24.73 15.39
CA PRO A 182 -10.59 25.73 15.73
C PRO A 182 -10.05 27.17 15.66
N GLY A 183 -10.88 28.11 15.20
CA GLY A 183 -10.54 29.53 15.11
C GLY A 183 -9.85 29.95 13.80
N THR A 184 -9.52 29.00 12.93
CA THR A 184 -9.09 29.26 11.54
C THR A 184 -10.28 29.30 10.58
N LYS A 185 -10.08 29.83 9.37
CA LYS A 185 -11.11 29.89 8.31
C LYS A 185 -11.45 28.49 7.78
N TYR A 186 -10.48 27.58 7.78
CA TYR A 186 -10.65 26.19 7.35
C TYR A 186 -10.10 25.23 8.43
N PRO A 187 -10.87 24.96 9.50
CA PRO A 187 -10.41 24.13 10.61
C PRO A 187 -9.97 22.73 10.22
N ASP A 188 -10.69 22.10 9.29
CA ASP A 188 -10.44 20.71 8.84
C ASP A 188 -9.39 20.63 7.72
N ARG A 189 -8.73 21.76 7.38
CA ARG A 189 -7.65 21.75 6.39
C ARG A 189 -6.42 21.08 7.00
N PRO A 190 -5.83 20.05 6.33
CA PRO A 190 -4.63 19.38 6.82
C PRO A 190 -3.43 20.32 6.99
N VAL A 191 -2.64 20.10 8.04
CA VAL A 191 -1.34 20.74 8.27
C VAL A 191 -0.29 19.63 8.43
N ALA A 192 -0.26 18.73 7.44
CA ALA A 192 0.57 17.54 7.49
C ALA A 192 2.07 17.89 7.42
N GLU A 193 2.89 17.10 8.12
CA GLU A 193 4.35 17.13 8.07
C GLU A 193 4.95 18.54 8.15
N ALA A 194 5.58 19.01 7.06
CA ALA A 194 6.37 20.25 7.00
C ALA A 194 5.51 21.51 7.00
N CYS A 195 4.20 21.40 6.72
CA CYS A 195 3.33 22.54 6.46
C CYS A 195 3.30 23.57 7.60
N GLY A 196 3.43 23.12 8.86
CA GLY A 196 3.42 24.02 10.01
C GLY A 196 4.80 24.38 10.56
N PHE A 197 5.87 24.16 9.81
CA PHE A 197 7.25 24.45 10.23
C PHE A 197 7.92 25.49 9.34
N LYS A 198 9.02 26.06 9.83
CA LYS A 198 9.86 26.97 9.06
C LYS A 198 10.70 26.18 8.05
N THR A 199 10.93 26.76 6.87
CA THR A 199 11.83 26.19 5.86
C THR A 199 13.22 26.80 5.99
N ILE A 200 14.26 25.97 5.96
CA ILE A 200 15.66 26.39 5.87
C ILE A 200 15.94 26.85 4.44
N SER A 201 16.53 28.05 4.31
CA SER A 201 16.91 28.56 2.99
C SER A 201 18.03 27.70 2.40
N PRO A 202 17.88 27.23 1.15
CA PRO A 202 18.89 26.38 0.53
C PRO A 202 20.20 27.15 0.31
N ALA A 203 21.34 26.47 0.46
CA ALA A 203 22.65 27.10 0.31
C ALA A 203 22.96 27.49 -1.15
N LYS A 204 22.40 26.74 -2.11
CA LYS A 204 22.41 27.05 -3.55
C LYS A 204 20.98 27.06 -4.11
N PRO A 205 20.71 27.78 -5.20
CA PRO A 205 19.37 27.85 -5.79
C PRO A 205 18.76 26.48 -6.16
N ASP A 206 19.60 25.50 -6.50
CA ASP A 206 19.20 24.16 -6.91
C ASP A 206 19.14 23.14 -5.75
N ASP A 207 19.56 23.53 -4.53
CA ASP A 207 19.50 22.62 -3.38
C ASP A 207 18.04 22.49 -2.88
N PRO A 208 17.65 21.31 -2.37
CA PRO A 208 16.31 21.11 -1.84
C PRO A 208 16.04 22.02 -0.63
N LYS A 209 14.82 22.54 -0.54
CA LYS A 209 14.34 23.21 0.67
C LYS A 209 14.19 22.16 1.77
N LEU A 210 14.85 22.40 2.90
CA LEU A 210 14.75 21.53 4.06
C LEU A 210 13.81 22.14 5.10
N THR A 211 13.13 21.28 5.85
CA THR A 211 12.24 21.71 6.95
C THR A 211 13.04 21.82 8.25
N ASP A 212 12.87 22.94 8.96
CA ASP A 212 13.32 23.08 10.33
C ASP A 212 12.26 22.53 11.29
N TRP A 213 12.34 21.23 11.56
CA TRP A 213 11.44 20.50 12.45
C TRP A 213 11.48 20.99 13.91
N LYS A 214 12.43 21.85 14.29
CA LYS A 214 12.51 22.43 15.65
C LYS A 214 11.69 23.71 15.78
N THR A 215 11.38 24.38 14.67
CA THR A 215 10.81 25.73 14.67
C THR A 215 9.44 25.76 14.01
N PRO A 216 8.35 25.71 14.80
CA PRO A 216 6.99 25.91 14.30
C PRO A 216 6.84 27.27 13.61
N ASP A 217 6.04 27.31 12.56
CA ASP A 217 5.78 28.52 11.80
C ASP A 217 4.39 29.10 12.10
N PRO A 218 4.27 30.16 12.93
CA PRO A 218 2.97 30.77 13.22
C PRO A 218 2.34 31.45 11.99
N ASP A 219 3.11 31.75 10.93
CA ASP A 219 2.57 32.33 9.71
C ASP A 219 1.63 31.33 8.98
N VAL A 220 1.66 30.03 9.30
CA VAL A 220 0.67 29.04 8.79
C VAL A 220 -0.78 29.48 9.04
N PHE A 221 -1.01 30.22 10.13
CA PHE A 221 -2.31 30.77 10.53
C PHE A 221 -2.51 32.25 10.15
N THR A 222 -1.61 32.87 9.38
CA THR A 222 -1.71 34.30 9.09
C THR A 222 -2.98 34.64 8.30
N LYS A 223 -3.62 35.77 8.66
CA LYS A 223 -4.68 36.40 7.85
C LYS A 223 -4.12 37.47 6.91
N ASN A 224 -2.81 37.76 7.00
CA ASN A 224 -2.16 38.76 6.16
C ASN A 224 -1.87 38.18 4.77
N MET A 225 -2.62 38.63 3.77
CA MET A 225 -2.50 38.23 2.36
C MET A 225 -1.11 38.40 1.75
N SER A 226 -0.27 39.29 2.32
CA SER A 226 1.09 39.55 1.85
C SER A 226 2.13 38.56 2.40
N LYS A 227 1.77 37.78 3.42
CA LYS A 227 2.61 36.73 4.01
C LYS A 227 2.16 35.35 3.54
N PRO A 228 3.09 34.39 3.34
CA PRO A 228 2.71 33.01 3.03
C PRO A 228 1.96 32.37 4.19
N GLY A 229 0.67 32.08 3.98
CA GLY A 229 -0.17 31.36 4.95
C GLY A 229 -0.67 30.01 4.43
N TRP A 230 -1.49 29.32 5.22
CA TRP A 230 -2.18 28.11 4.78
C TRP A 230 -3.60 28.01 5.33
N CYS A 231 -3.77 28.02 6.65
CA CYS A 231 -5.05 27.74 7.31
C CYS A 231 -6.15 28.78 7.07
N ASN A 232 -5.75 30.01 6.76
CA ASN A 232 -6.65 31.12 6.49
C ASN A 232 -6.63 31.59 5.02
N VAL A 233 -5.87 30.90 4.17
CA VAL A 233 -5.76 31.22 2.74
C VAL A 233 -7.01 30.77 2.01
N ASP A 234 -7.62 31.69 1.25
CA ASP A 234 -8.73 31.35 0.36
C ASP A 234 -8.19 30.69 -0.93
N PRO A 235 -8.67 29.50 -1.31
CA PRO A 235 -8.23 28.83 -2.54
C PRO A 235 -8.41 29.68 -3.79
N GLU A 236 -9.53 30.42 -3.93
CA GLU A 236 -9.80 31.24 -5.13
C GLU A 236 -8.80 32.38 -5.27
N ASP A 237 -8.44 33.02 -4.15
CA ASP A 237 -7.43 34.07 -4.12
C ASP A 237 -6.03 33.52 -4.41
N ALA A 238 -5.71 32.31 -3.94
CA ALA A 238 -4.44 31.65 -4.25
C ALA A 238 -4.35 31.28 -5.73
N TYR A 239 -5.41 30.71 -6.32
CA TYR A 239 -5.46 30.36 -7.74
C TYR A 239 -5.40 31.60 -8.65
N SER A 240 -5.94 32.73 -8.20
CA SER A 240 -5.84 34.02 -8.89
C SER A 240 -4.56 34.81 -8.55
N SER A 241 -3.62 34.21 -7.82
CA SER A 241 -2.32 34.80 -7.45
C SER A 241 -2.41 36.10 -6.65
N LYS A 242 -3.49 36.31 -5.89
CA LYS A 242 -3.72 37.50 -5.06
C LYS A 242 -3.12 37.39 -3.66
N VAL A 243 -2.85 36.18 -3.20
CA VAL A 243 -2.29 35.87 -1.88
C VAL A 243 -1.06 35.00 -2.01
N LYS A 244 -0.17 35.09 -1.04
CA LYS A 244 0.92 34.13 -0.88
C LYS A 244 0.48 32.99 0.02
N PHE A 245 0.95 31.78 -0.28
CA PHE A 245 0.71 30.60 0.55
C PHE A 245 1.98 29.78 0.67
N LYS A 246 2.01 28.89 1.66
CA LYS A 246 3.11 27.95 1.92
C LYS A 246 3.07 26.83 0.87
N GLU A 247 4.14 26.71 0.09
CA GLU A 247 4.25 25.78 -1.05
C GLU A 247 4.58 24.36 -0.62
N GLU A 248 5.13 24.22 0.59
CA GLU A 248 5.41 22.98 1.31
C GLU A 248 4.15 22.35 1.91
N CYS A 249 3.00 23.05 1.87
CA CYS A 249 1.72 22.54 2.31
C CYS A 249 0.95 21.95 1.12
N ASP A 250 0.37 20.77 1.32
CA ASP A 250 -0.38 20.05 0.30
C ASP A 250 -1.55 19.26 0.90
N CYS A 251 -2.41 18.77 0.02
CA CYS A 251 -3.56 17.99 0.41
C CYS A 251 -3.22 16.50 0.51
N LYS A 252 -2.68 16.05 1.66
CA LYS A 252 -2.16 14.67 1.82
C LYS A 252 -3.18 13.62 2.21
N TYR A 253 -4.19 13.98 3.00
CA TYR A 253 -5.14 13.02 3.55
C TYR A 253 -6.18 12.57 2.52
N ASP A 254 -6.67 11.35 2.67
CA ASP A 254 -7.71 10.76 1.81
C ASP A 254 -9.08 11.42 2.07
N GLY A 255 -10.00 11.31 1.10
CA GLY A 255 -11.33 11.94 1.15
C GLY A 255 -11.32 13.46 0.87
N LEU A 256 -10.17 14.02 0.55
CA LEU A 256 -9.99 15.43 0.20
C LEU A 256 -9.16 15.58 -1.08
N TRP A 257 -9.55 16.54 -1.91
CA TRP A 257 -8.90 16.89 -3.17
C TRP A 257 -8.77 18.41 -3.34
N GLY A 258 -8.00 18.81 -4.34
CA GLY A 258 -7.63 20.21 -4.59
C GLY A 258 -6.31 20.56 -3.92
N ARG A 259 -5.72 21.70 -4.31
CA ARG A 259 -4.42 22.12 -3.76
C ARG A 259 -4.52 22.43 -2.26
N PHE A 260 -5.66 22.91 -1.80
CA PHE A 260 -5.91 23.34 -0.42
C PHE A 260 -6.90 22.43 0.32
N CYS A 261 -7.13 21.20 -0.18
CA CYS A 261 -8.15 20.28 0.31
C CYS A 261 -9.58 20.86 0.32
N GLU A 262 -9.89 21.73 -0.64
CA GLU A 262 -11.18 22.42 -0.68
C GLU A 262 -12.32 21.58 -1.26
N THR A 263 -12.01 20.43 -1.88
CA THR A 263 -12.99 19.56 -2.52
C THR A 263 -13.10 18.24 -1.75
N PRO A 264 -14.21 17.98 -1.04
CA PRO A 264 -14.49 16.65 -0.48
C PRO A 264 -14.67 15.63 -1.61
N VAL A 265 -14.06 14.46 -1.46
CA VAL A 265 -14.16 13.35 -2.41
C VAL A 265 -14.40 12.04 -1.65
N GLU A 266 -14.77 10.99 -2.36
CA GLU A 266 -14.82 9.65 -1.77
C GLU A 266 -13.44 9.27 -1.20
N CYS A 267 -13.45 8.63 -0.03
CA CYS A 267 -12.27 8.00 0.53
C CYS A 267 -12.25 6.51 0.17
N SER A 268 -11.07 5.90 0.32
CA SER A 268 -10.84 4.52 -0.10
C SER A 268 -11.14 3.54 1.04
N CYS A 269 -12.07 2.62 0.81
CA CYS A 269 -12.32 1.47 1.68
C CYS A 269 -12.30 0.18 0.85
N ILE A 270 -12.06 -0.95 1.52
CA ILE A 270 -12.11 -2.27 0.88
C ILE A 270 -13.51 -2.47 0.25
N ASN A 271 -13.53 -2.76 -1.05
CA ASN A 271 -14.73 -2.88 -1.89
C ASN A 271 -15.74 -1.70 -1.78
N GLN A 272 -15.30 -0.51 -1.36
CA GLN A 272 -16.18 0.62 -1.04
C GLN A 272 -17.37 0.21 -0.15
N CYS A 273 -17.08 -0.61 0.86
CA CYS A 273 -18.08 -1.08 1.84
C CYS A 273 -19.24 -1.87 1.23
N SER A 274 -19.03 -2.44 0.04
CA SER A 274 -20.02 -3.24 -0.70
C SER A 274 -21.39 -2.56 -0.83
N GLU A 275 -21.43 -1.23 -0.74
CA GLU A 275 -22.63 -0.40 -0.73
C GLU A 275 -23.62 -0.70 0.42
N HIS A 276 -23.12 -1.31 1.50
CA HIS A 276 -23.84 -1.61 2.74
C HIS A 276 -23.19 -0.91 3.95
N GLY A 277 -22.62 0.26 3.72
CA GLY A 277 -22.01 1.05 4.78
C GLY A 277 -21.40 2.36 4.29
N HIS A 278 -21.00 3.19 5.25
CA HIS A 278 -20.29 4.44 5.02
C HIS A 278 -18.78 4.25 5.17
N CYS A 279 -18.00 4.69 4.17
CA CYS A 279 -16.54 4.61 4.23
C CYS A 279 -15.94 5.71 5.11
N ARG A 280 -15.09 5.31 6.05
CA ARG A 280 -14.31 6.18 6.95
C ARG A 280 -12.81 6.01 6.70
N GLY A 281 -12.34 6.45 5.54
CA GLY A 281 -10.91 6.51 5.23
C GLY A 281 -10.18 5.16 5.16
N GLY A 282 -10.90 4.05 5.13
CA GLY A 282 -10.33 2.70 5.23
C GLY A 282 -11.14 1.75 6.10
N PHE A 283 -11.95 2.29 7.01
CA PHE A 283 -12.87 1.52 7.84
C PHE A 283 -14.31 1.66 7.30
N CYS A 284 -14.99 0.54 7.06
CA CYS A 284 -16.41 0.57 6.71
C CYS A 284 -17.32 0.59 7.95
N GLN A 285 -18.08 1.65 8.11
CA GLN A 285 -19.18 1.73 9.08
C GLN A 285 -20.43 1.09 8.47
N CYS A 286 -20.68 -0.17 8.81
CA CYS A 286 -21.74 -0.95 8.17
C CYS A 286 -23.15 -0.53 8.56
N ASP A 287 -24.07 -0.67 7.60
CA ASP A 287 -25.49 -0.53 7.81
C ASP A 287 -26.01 -1.69 8.69
N ARG A 288 -27.15 -1.45 9.34
CA ARG A 288 -27.77 -2.46 10.22
C ARG A 288 -28.06 -3.74 9.45
N GLY A 289 -27.61 -4.87 10.00
CA GLY A 289 -27.77 -6.18 9.38
C GLY A 289 -26.58 -6.62 8.53
N TYR A 290 -25.55 -5.79 8.38
CA TYR A 290 -24.32 -6.11 7.65
C TYR A 290 -23.08 -5.91 8.52
N PHE A 291 -22.05 -6.71 8.27
CA PHE A 291 -20.75 -6.64 8.95
C PHE A 291 -19.63 -7.20 8.08
N GLY A 292 -18.42 -7.30 8.66
CA GLY A 292 -17.19 -7.66 7.98
C GLY A 292 -16.44 -6.41 7.48
N ILE A 293 -15.18 -6.60 7.11
CA ILE A 293 -14.26 -5.55 6.65
C ILE A 293 -14.83 -4.60 5.58
N ASP A 294 -15.68 -5.12 4.69
CA ASP A 294 -16.30 -4.40 3.57
C ASP A 294 -17.83 -4.45 3.61
N CYS A 295 -18.43 -4.73 4.77
CA CYS A 295 -19.88 -4.83 4.97
C CYS A 295 -20.62 -5.81 4.04
N SER A 296 -19.91 -6.78 3.46
CA SER A 296 -20.51 -7.78 2.56
C SER A 296 -21.18 -8.95 3.28
N ILE A 297 -20.99 -9.09 4.60
CA ILE A 297 -21.51 -10.23 5.36
C ILE A 297 -22.87 -9.86 5.98
N PRO A 298 -23.98 -10.48 5.54
CA PRO A 298 -25.26 -10.30 6.19
C PRO A 298 -25.29 -11.02 7.55
N SER A 299 -25.89 -10.40 8.55
CA SER A 299 -26.23 -11.02 9.83
C SER A 299 -27.69 -11.45 9.86
N MET A 300 -28.11 -12.19 10.89
CA MET A 300 -29.54 -12.53 11.08
C MET A 300 -30.45 -11.28 11.06
N TYR A 301 -29.95 -10.12 11.47
CA TYR A 301 -30.74 -8.88 11.53
C TYR A 301 -31.04 -8.27 10.15
N SER A 302 -30.36 -8.71 9.09
CA SER A 302 -30.65 -8.31 7.70
C SER A 302 -32.06 -8.71 7.25
N LEU A 303 -32.63 -9.77 7.84
CA LEU A 303 -34.00 -10.25 7.58
C LEU A 303 -35.08 -9.17 7.79
N ALA A 304 -34.80 -8.16 8.61
CA ALA A 304 -35.74 -7.10 8.92
C ALA A 304 -35.67 -5.91 7.94
N TYR A 305 -34.64 -5.82 7.07
CA TYR A 305 -34.34 -4.59 6.33
C TYR A 305 -34.07 -4.78 4.83
N ASP A 306 -33.47 -5.89 4.38
CA ASP A 306 -33.40 -6.30 2.95
C ASP A 306 -32.56 -7.59 2.81
N TRP A 307 -33.19 -8.72 2.46
CA TRP A 307 -32.49 -10.00 2.31
C TRP A 307 -31.69 -10.05 0.99
N PRO A 308 -30.38 -10.37 1.01
CA PRO A 308 -29.57 -10.37 -0.20
C PRO A 308 -30.07 -11.36 -1.26
N SER A 309 -30.19 -10.91 -2.50
CA SER A 309 -30.77 -11.69 -3.61
C SER A 309 -29.97 -12.95 -3.98
N TRP A 310 -28.68 -12.99 -3.65
CA TRP A 310 -27.79 -14.14 -3.89
C TRP A 310 -27.91 -15.23 -2.81
N LEU A 311 -28.53 -14.93 -1.66
CA LEU A 311 -28.85 -15.89 -0.62
C LEU A 311 -30.26 -16.42 -0.83
N GLN A 312 -30.40 -17.74 -0.94
CA GLN A 312 -31.73 -18.34 -0.89
C GLN A 312 -32.07 -18.69 0.56
N PRO A 313 -33.19 -18.18 1.11
CA PRO A 313 -33.62 -18.54 2.45
C PRO A 313 -33.89 -20.04 2.50
N SER A 314 -33.42 -20.71 3.56
CA SER A 314 -33.82 -22.10 3.82
C SER A 314 -35.30 -22.13 4.22
N MET A 315 -35.97 -23.27 4.01
CA MET A 315 -37.40 -23.44 4.32
C MET A 315 -37.73 -23.33 5.82
N ASP A 316 -36.72 -23.29 6.71
CA ASP A 316 -36.85 -23.22 8.17
C ASP A 316 -36.32 -21.88 8.73
N LEU A 317 -36.87 -20.75 8.30
CA LEU A 317 -36.61 -19.46 8.95
C LEU A 317 -37.38 -19.37 10.29
N PRO A 318 -36.71 -19.18 11.45
CA PRO A 318 -37.40 -19.07 12.73
C PRO A 318 -38.27 -17.81 12.80
N ASP A 319 -39.45 -17.91 13.43
CA ASP A 319 -40.29 -16.75 13.72
C ASP A 319 -39.60 -15.84 14.75
N LEU A 320 -39.07 -14.70 14.27
CA LEU A 320 -38.25 -13.73 15.00
C LEU A 320 -38.92 -13.15 16.25
N LYS A 321 -40.24 -13.36 16.44
CA LYS A 321 -40.97 -12.90 17.62
C LYS A 321 -40.74 -13.76 18.87
N ASN A 322 -40.18 -14.97 18.74
CA ASN A 322 -40.03 -15.93 19.85
C ASN A 322 -38.59 -16.40 20.12
N ILE A 323 -37.55 -15.76 19.57
CA ILE A 323 -36.16 -16.16 19.82
C ILE A 323 -35.74 -15.72 21.23
N SER A 324 -35.93 -16.61 22.19
CA SER A 324 -35.38 -16.51 23.54
C SER A 324 -33.87 -16.78 23.52
N SER A 325 -33.09 -15.74 23.84
CA SER A 325 -31.74 -15.74 24.45
C SER A 325 -30.62 -16.68 23.96
N SER A 326 -30.81 -17.47 22.91
CA SER A 326 -29.79 -18.36 22.33
C SER A 326 -29.55 -17.97 20.87
N PRO A 327 -28.35 -17.48 20.50
CA PRO A 327 -28.04 -17.13 19.13
C PRO A 327 -27.95 -18.43 18.31
N ILE A 328 -28.96 -18.67 17.48
CA ILE A 328 -28.95 -19.78 16.51
C ILE A 328 -28.51 -19.17 15.18
N ASP A 329 -27.35 -19.57 14.66
CA ASP A 329 -26.92 -19.12 13.33
C ASP A 329 -27.92 -19.58 12.27
N VAL A 330 -28.32 -18.66 11.38
CA VAL A 330 -29.29 -18.97 10.32
C VAL A 330 -28.55 -19.61 9.16
N LYS A 331 -29.08 -20.74 8.68
CA LYS A 331 -28.59 -21.43 7.50
C LYS A 331 -29.25 -20.87 6.24
N ALA A 332 -28.45 -20.41 5.30
CA ALA A 332 -28.90 -19.99 3.98
C ALA A 332 -28.18 -20.81 2.90
N VAL A 333 -28.81 -21.03 1.75
CA VAL A 333 -28.16 -21.76 0.65
C VAL A 333 -27.63 -20.76 -0.37
N ALA A 334 -26.35 -20.89 -0.71
CA ALA A 334 -25.69 -20.07 -1.73
C ALA A 334 -25.03 -20.95 -2.79
N LYS A 335 -25.07 -20.49 -4.05
CA LYS A 335 -24.31 -21.11 -5.14
C LYS A 335 -22.88 -20.57 -5.14
N LYS A 336 -21.91 -21.45 -4.93
CA LYS A 336 -20.48 -21.13 -4.84
C LYS A 336 -19.65 -21.93 -5.83
N LYS A 337 -18.36 -21.62 -5.93
CA LYS A 337 -17.39 -22.35 -6.75
C LYS A 337 -16.22 -22.83 -5.90
N ARG A 338 -15.82 -24.09 -6.09
CA ARG A 338 -14.60 -24.63 -5.47
C ARG A 338 -13.33 -24.15 -6.20
N PRO A 339 -12.19 -24.00 -5.50
CA PRO A 339 -12.03 -24.19 -4.06
C PRO A 339 -12.78 -23.10 -3.26
N LEU A 340 -13.33 -23.48 -2.11
CA LEU A 340 -14.00 -22.57 -1.17
C LEU A 340 -12.97 -21.93 -0.25
N ILE A 341 -13.03 -20.61 -0.11
CA ILE A 341 -12.09 -19.84 0.70
C ILE A 341 -12.87 -19.13 1.80
N TYR A 342 -12.61 -19.50 3.05
CA TYR A 342 -13.09 -18.72 4.19
C TYR A 342 -12.12 -17.57 4.46
N VAL A 343 -12.65 -16.36 4.69
CA VAL A 343 -11.83 -15.17 4.96
C VAL A 343 -12.08 -14.73 6.39
N TYR A 344 -11.02 -14.69 7.20
CA TYR A 344 -11.15 -14.24 8.59
C TYR A 344 -11.54 -12.77 8.68
N ASP A 345 -12.55 -12.48 9.51
CA ASP A 345 -12.88 -11.13 9.95
C ASP A 345 -12.03 -10.78 11.19
N LEU A 346 -10.79 -10.33 10.94
CA LEU A 346 -9.79 -10.04 11.98
C LEU A 346 -10.14 -8.80 12.83
N PRO A 347 -9.53 -8.62 14.01
CA PRO A 347 -9.56 -7.34 14.72
C PRO A 347 -9.03 -6.19 13.85
N ALA A 348 -9.56 -4.99 14.08
CA ALA A 348 -9.34 -3.83 13.19
C ALA A 348 -7.89 -3.32 13.14
N GLU A 349 -7.09 -3.63 14.15
CA GLU A 349 -5.66 -3.28 14.21
C GLU A 349 -4.84 -3.95 13.09
N PHE A 350 -5.28 -5.10 12.56
CA PHE A 350 -4.54 -5.84 11.53
C PHE A 350 -4.83 -5.34 10.10
N ASP A 351 -5.89 -4.55 9.91
CA ASP A 351 -6.37 -4.08 8.62
C ASP A 351 -6.91 -2.63 8.65
N SER A 352 -8.15 -2.39 9.10
CA SER A 352 -8.86 -1.11 8.97
C SER A 352 -8.13 0.04 9.64
N HIS A 353 -7.47 -0.17 10.78
CA HIS A 353 -6.72 0.90 11.45
C HIS A 353 -5.50 1.33 10.65
N LEU A 354 -4.86 0.40 9.93
CA LEU A 354 -3.77 0.70 9.01
C LEU A 354 -4.26 1.51 7.79
N LEU A 355 -5.55 1.46 7.45
CA LEU A 355 -6.13 2.23 6.36
C LEU A 355 -6.71 3.58 6.81
N GLU A 356 -7.56 3.61 7.86
CA GLU A 356 -8.24 4.82 8.39
C GLU A 356 -7.25 5.87 8.90
N GLY A 357 -6.07 5.45 9.37
CA GLY A 357 -5.04 6.33 9.92
C GLY A 357 -3.99 6.83 8.93
N ARG A 358 -4.11 6.58 7.61
CA ARG A 358 -3.04 6.91 6.64
C ARG A 358 -2.73 8.41 6.57
N HIS A 359 -1.46 8.76 6.77
CA HIS A 359 -0.98 10.14 6.68
C HIS A 359 -0.73 10.59 5.23
N PHE A 360 -0.61 9.65 4.29
CA PHE A 360 -0.52 9.93 2.85
C PHE A 360 -1.53 9.09 2.05
N LYS A 361 -2.42 9.75 1.31
CA LYS A 361 -3.57 9.10 0.63
C LYS A 361 -3.21 8.02 -0.39
N PHE A 362 -1.97 7.99 -0.90
CA PHE A 362 -1.52 7.01 -1.88
C PHE A 362 -0.93 5.75 -1.25
N GLU A 363 -0.72 5.73 0.07
CA GLU A 363 -0.18 4.57 0.77
C GLU A 363 -1.18 3.44 0.84
N CYS A 364 -0.69 2.21 0.73
CA CYS A 364 -1.43 0.98 1.00
C CYS A 364 -2.74 0.74 0.21
N VAL A 365 -3.05 1.54 -0.80
CA VAL A 365 -4.30 1.39 -1.57
C VAL A 365 -4.00 1.34 -3.06
N ASN A 366 -4.84 0.63 -3.81
CA ASN A 366 -4.71 0.52 -5.26
C ASN A 366 -5.44 1.63 -6.01
N ARG A 367 -6.33 2.35 -5.33
CA ARG A 367 -7.12 3.42 -5.92
C ARG A 367 -7.42 4.51 -4.91
N ILE A 368 -7.70 5.69 -5.43
CA ILE A 368 -8.30 6.84 -4.74
C ILE A 368 -9.30 7.52 -5.69
N TYR A 369 -9.84 8.66 -5.29
CA TYR A 369 -10.87 9.39 -6.04
C TYR A 369 -10.45 10.83 -6.35
N ASP A 370 -10.73 11.28 -7.57
CA ASP A 370 -10.50 12.66 -8.00
C ASP A 370 -11.64 13.61 -7.60
N ASP A 371 -11.54 14.89 -8.00
CA ASP A 371 -12.55 15.94 -7.77
C ASP A 371 -13.96 15.62 -8.28
N LYS A 372 -14.12 14.58 -9.10
CA LYS A 372 -15.38 14.12 -9.67
C LYS A 372 -15.74 12.70 -9.22
N ASN A 373 -15.11 12.22 -8.15
CA ASN A 373 -15.23 10.84 -7.66
C ASN A 373 -14.93 9.78 -8.73
N ARG A 374 -14.05 10.10 -9.69
CA ARG A 374 -13.55 9.10 -10.64
C ARG A 374 -12.36 8.38 -10.03
N THR A 375 -12.30 7.08 -10.23
CA THR A 375 -11.21 6.24 -9.75
C THR A 375 -9.88 6.65 -10.39
N ILE A 376 -8.90 6.94 -9.55
CA ILE A 376 -7.48 7.05 -9.91
C ILE A 376 -6.79 5.80 -9.37
N TRP A 377 -6.17 5.01 -10.25
CA TRP A 377 -5.34 3.89 -9.82
C TRP A 377 -4.00 4.38 -9.31
N THR A 378 -3.50 3.83 -8.21
CA THR A 378 -2.18 4.15 -7.66
C THR A 378 -1.10 3.28 -8.30
N GLU A 379 0.15 3.75 -8.23
CA GLU A 379 1.34 3.01 -8.67
C GLU A 379 1.98 2.19 -7.54
N GLN A 380 1.24 1.92 -6.45
CA GLN A 380 1.81 1.26 -5.28
C GLN A 380 2.18 -0.20 -5.63
N LEU A 381 3.48 -0.48 -5.72
CA LEU A 381 4.00 -1.75 -6.22
C LEU A 381 3.46 -2.96 -5.43
N TYR A 382 3.34 -2.79 -4.11
CA TYR A 382 2.90 -3.81 -3.16
C TYR A 382 1.37 -3.88 -3.01
N GLY A 383 0.64 -3.17 -3.87
CA GLY A 383 -0.82 -3.14 -3.90
C GLY A 383 -1.51 -4.47 -4.21
N ALA A 384 -0.75 -5.52 -4.58
CA ALA A 384 -1.27 -6.83 -4.91
C ALA A 384 -2.07 -7.44 -3.75
N GLN A 385 -1.69 -7.14 -2.50
CA GLN A 385 -2.40 -7.59 -1.31
C GLN A 385 -3.83 -7.07 -1.25
N ILE A 386 -4.03 -5.75 -1.46
CA ILE A 386 -5.38 -5.17 -1.49
C ILE A 386 -6.18 -5.70 -2.66
N ALA A 387 -5.56 -5.84 -3.84
CA ALA A 387 -6.24 -6.34 -5.03
C ALA A 387 -6.73 -7.77 -4.82
N LEU A 388 -5.89 -8.64 -4.24
CA LEU A 388 -6.26 -10.01 -3.93
C LEU A 388 -7.34 -10.06 -2.86
N TYR A 389 -7.22 -9.25 -1.81
CA TYR A 389 -8.19 -9.22 -0.71
C TYR A 389 -9.59 -8.84 -1.22
N GLU A 390 -9.71 -7.72 -1.93
CA GLU A 390 -10.96 -7.28 -2.56
C GLU A 390 -11.52 -8.32 -3.56
N SER A 391 -10.64 -8.94 -4.34
CA SER A 391 -11.02 -9.98 -5.31
C SER A 391 -11.57 -11.23 -4.62
N ILE A 392 -10.95 -11.70 -3.53
CA ILE A 392 -11.44 -12.86 -2.79
C ILE A 392 -12.80 -12.53 -2.17
N LEU A 393 -12.92 -11.36 -1.52
CA LEU A 393 -14.15 -10.92 -0.85
C LEU A 393 -15.36 -10.87 -1.80
N SER A 394 -15.13 -10.46 -3.06
CA SER A 394 -16.16 -10.37 -4.10
C SER A 394 -16.33 -11.64 -4.96
N SER A 395 -15.48 -12.66 -4.75
CA SER A 395 -15.48 -13.87 -5.58
C SER A 395 -16.57 -14.88 -5.21
N PRO A 396 -17.03 -15.72 -6.16
CA PRO A 396 -17.89 -16.87 -5.85
C PRO A 396 -17.14 -18.01 -5.11
N HIS A 397 -15.84 -17.85 -4.86
CA HIS A 397 -15.04 -18.78 -4.07
C HIS A 397 -15.15 -18.51 -2.57
N ARG A 398 -15.49 -17.28 -2.17
CA ARG A 398 -15.64 -16.95 -0.75
C ARG A 398 -16.84 -17.67 -0.14
N THR A 399 -16.62 -18.31 1.00
CA THR A 399 -17.64 -18.94 1.85
C THR A 399 -17.64 -18.28 3.24
N LEU A 400 -18.81 -18.18 3.87
CA LEU A 400 -18.96 -17.84 5.28
C LEU A 400 -18.98 -19.11 6.16
N ASN A 401 -19.20 -20.27 5.54
CA ASN A 401 -19.08 -21.56 6.19
C ASN A 401 -17.63 -22.07 6.17
N GLY A 402 -16.93 -21.92 7.30
CA GLY A 402 -15.58 -22.44 7.50
C GLY A 402 -15.51 -23.96 7.68
N ASP A 403 -16.62 -24.66 7.92
CA ASP A 403 -16.62 -26.14 7.99
C ASP A 403 -16.55 -26.80 6.61
N GLU A 404 -17.00 -26.10 5.57
CA GLU A 404 -16.93 -26.58 4.18
C GLU A 404 -15.77 -25.96 3.38
N ALA A 405 -15.03 -25.02 3.97
CA ALA A 405 -13.92 -24.32 3.32
C ALA A 405 -12.77 -25.27 2.96
N ASP A 406 -12.18 -25.07 1.78
CA ASP A 406 -10.98 -25.77 1.33
C ASP A 406 -9.71 -25.04 1.79
N TYR A 407 -9.77 -23.71 1.92
CA TYR A 407 -8.68 -22.85 2.35
C TYR A 407 -9.17 -21.71 3.24
N PHE A 408 -8.26 -21.16 4.05
CA PHE A 408 -8.51 -20.04 4.93
C PHE A 408 -7.55 -18.88 4.62
N TYR A 409 -8.08 -17.75 4.15
CA TYR A 409 -7.28 -16.56 3.87
C TYR A 409 -7.20 -15.67 5.12
N VAL A 410 -5.99 -15.28 5.51
CA VAL A 410 -5.74 -14.42 6.67
C VAL A 410 -5.29 -13.02 6.21
N PRO A 411 -6.15 -11.99 6.33
CA PRO A 411 -5.93 -10.69 5.70
C PRO A 411 -5.17 -9.69 6.58
N VAL A 412 -3.92 -9.99 6.95
CA VAL A 412 -3.04 -9.00 7.61
C VAL A 412 -2.43 -8.08 6.54
N LEU A 413 -2.56 -6.75 6.67
CA LEU A 413 -2.05 -5.79 5.69
C LEU A 413 -0.56 -5.44 5.88
N ASP A 414 0.31 -6.40 5.58
CA ASP A 414 1.76 -6.33 5.86
C ASP A 414 2.50 -5.18 5.18
N SER A 415 2.30 -5.00 3.87
CA SER A 415 2.93 -3.91 3.11
C SER A 415 2.49 -2.55 3.63
N CYS A 416 1.26 -2.47 4.16
CA CYS A 416 0.80 -1.25 4.78
C CYS A 416 1.53 -0.98 6.09
N LEU A 417 1.61 -1.98 6.96
CA LEU A 417 2.33 -1.83 8.22
C LEU A 417 3.82 -1.50 8.02
N ILE A 418 4.48 -2.09 7.02
CA ILE A 418 5.87 -1.73 6.70
C ILE A 418 5.96 -0.28 6.21
N THR A 419 5.03 0.16 5.35
CA THR A 419 5.01 1.55 4.90
C THR A 419 4.78 2.51 6.06
N ARG A 420 3.92 2.12 7.00
CA ARG A 420 3.42 2.96 8.10
C ARG A 420 4.17 2.84 9.43
N SER A 421 5.21 2.02 9.47
CA SER A 421 6.03 1.85 10.67
C SER A 421 6.73 3.17 11.02
N ASP A 422 6.61 3.62 12.27
CA ASP A 422 7.01 4.96 12.72
C ASP A 422 6.23 6.13 12.07
N ASP A 423 5.03 5.91 11.53
CA ASP A 423 4.18 7.03 11.07
C ASP A 423 3.68 7.90 12.22
N ALA A 424 3.39 7.27 13.36
CA ALA A 424 2.82 7.92 14.53
C ALA A 424 3.31 7.26 15.81
N PRO A 425 3.28 7.96 16.96
CA PRO A 425 3.73 7.42 18.25
C PRO A 425 3.12 6.06 18.64
N HIS A 426 1.88 5.78 18.22
CA HIS A 426 1.18 4.52 18.48
C HIS A 426 1.54 3.39 17.50
N LEU A 427 2.19 3.71 16.37
CA LEU A 427 2.75 2.78 15.38
C LEU A 427 4.29 2.70 15.44
N GLN A 428 4.85 3.12 16.58
CA GLN A 428 6.29 3.12 16.78
C GLN A 428 6.86 1.70 16.71
N MET A 429 7.94 1.54 15.95
CA MET A 429 8.67 0.28 15.89
C MET A 429 9.22 -0.12 17.26
N PRO A 430 9.34 -1.44 17.55
CA PRO A 430 9.94 -1.92 18.79
C PRO A 430 11.35 -1.34 19.02
N ARG A 431 11.55 -0.68 20.18
CA ARG A 431 12.76 0.08 20.51
C ARG A 431 14.05 -0.75 20.55
N ASP A 432 13.95 -2.07 20.70
CA ASP A 432 15.14 -2.90 20.85
C ASP A 432 15.81 -3.23 19.51
N LEU A 433 15.03 -3.31 18.42
CA LEU A 433 15.52 -3.68 17.10
C LEU A 433 15.37 -2.56 16.07
N HIS A 434 14.31 -1.73 16.13
CA HIS A 434 13.98 -0.73 15.11
C HIS A 434 13.93 -1.30 13.67
N ILE A 435 13.37 -2.51 13.51
CA ILE A 435 13.23 -3.21 12.22
C ILE A 435 11.74 -3.33 11.88
N ARG A 436 11.33 -2.82 10.71
CA ARG A 436 9.96 -2.85 10.18
C ARG A 436 9.48 -4.27 9.92
N SER A 437 10.37 -5.12 9.38
CA SER A 437 10.08 -6.55 9.19
C SER A 437 9.81 -7.27 10.52
N TYR A 438 10.51 -6.91 11.61
CA TYR A 438 10.22 -7.44 12.94
C TYR A 438 8.87 -6.93 13.47
N HIS A 439 8.60 -5.64 13.34
CA HIS A 439 7.29 -5.07 13.70
C HIS A 439 6.14 -5.77 12.96
N THR A 440 6.35 -6.09 11.68
CA THR A 440 5.36 -6.78 10.85
C THR A 440 5.21 -8.26 11.21
N LEU A 441 6.31 -8.94 11.53
CA LEU A 441 6.30 -10.30 12.08
C LEU A 441 5.39 -10.38 13.31
N GLU A 442 5.47 -9.39 14.21
CA GLU A 442 4.63 -9.35 15.41
C GLU A 442 3.14 -9.28 15.11
N TYR A 443 2.73 -8.51 14.11
CA TYR A 443 1.33 -8.43 13.70
C TYR A 443 0.83 -9.76 13.15
N TYR A 444 1.62 -10.45 12.33
CA TYR A 444 1.28 -11.80 11.88
C TYR A 444 1.15 -12.78 13.04
N ARG A 445 2.09 -12.74 14.01
CA ARG A 445 2.06 -13.59 15.20
C ARG A 445 0.82 -13.33 16.05
N MET A 446 0.46 -12.05 16.26
CA MET A 446 -0.74 -11.66 17.00
C MET A 446 -2.03 -12.07 16.28
N ALA A 447 -2.09 -11.94 14.95
CA ALA A 447 -3.22 -12.43 14.15
C ALA A 447 -3.36 -13.96 14.24
N TYR A 448 -2.23 -14.69 14.21
CA TYR A 448 -2.20 -16.12 14.48
C TYR A 448 -2.75 -16.45 15.87
N ASP A 449 -2.29 -15.77 16.93
CA ASP A 449 -2.75 -16.00 18.30
C ASP A 449 -4.27 -15.80 18.39
N HIS A 450 -4.79 -14.73 17.78
CA HIS A 450 -6.22 -14.45 17.71
C HIS A 450 -6.98 -15.57 17.00
N ILE A 451 -6.53 -15.99 15.81
CA ILE A 451 -7.19 -17.04 15.04
C ILE A 451 -7.19 -18.37 15.80
N ALA A 452 -6.04 -18.79 16.32
CA ALA A 452 -5.88 -20.04 17.02
C ALA A 452 -6.70 -20.10 18.33
N GLN A 453 -6.93 -18.96 18.97
CA GLN A 453 -7.75 -18.86 20.19
C GLN A 453 -9.25 -18.78 19.92
N LYS A 454 -9.67 -18.03 18.88
CA LYS A 454 -11.07 -17.66 18.67
C LYS A 454 -11.80 -18.55 17.67
N TYR A 455 -11.07 -19.15 16.74
CA TYR A 455 -11.65 -19.94 15.65
C TYR A 455 -11.24 -21.42 15.74
N PRO A 456 -12.12 -22.36 15.40
CA PRO A 456 -11.84 -23.80 15.50
C PRO A 456 -11.05 -24.36 14.31
N TYR A 457 -10.68 -23.53 13.33
CA TYR A 457 -10.20 -23.99 12.03
C TYR A 457 -8.69 -24.24 12.00
N TRP A 458 -7.89 -23.40 12.67
CA TRP A 458 -6.42 -23.52 12.65
C TRP A 458 -5.91 -24.90 13.10
N ASN A 459 -6.44 -25.40 14.22
CA ASN A 459 -5.97 -26.65 14.82
C ASN A 459 -6.36 -27.90 14.02
N ARG A 460 -7.24 -27.80 13.01
CA ARG A 460 -7.66 -28.95 12.17
C ARG A 460 -6.49 -29.49 11.34
N THR A 461 -5.66 -28.59 10.85
CA THR A 461 -4.54 -28.91 9.95
C THR A 461 -3.20 -28.40 10.49
N SER A 462 -3.21 -27.70 11.63
CA SER A 462 -2.08 -26.92 12.14
C SER A 462 -1.61 -25.87 11.11
N GLY A 463 -2.57 -25.19 10.46
CA GLY A 463 -2.31 -24.09 9.52
C GLY A 463 -2.03 -24.50 8.07
N ARG A 464 -2.01 -25.78 7.70
CA ARG A 464 -1.62 -26.20 6.33
C ARG A 464 -2.56 -25.72 5.22
N ASP A 465 -3.81 -25.44 5.56
CA ASP A 465 -4.85 -24.89 4.68
C ASP A 465 -5.02 -23.37 4.82
N HIS A 466 -4.15 -22.71 5.61
CA HIS A 466 -4.13 -21.26 5.76
C HIS A 466 -3.24 -20.62 4.70
N ILE A 467 -3.65 -19.43 4.24
CA ILE A 467 -2.97 -18.65 3.22
C ILE A 467 -2.65 -17.28 3.81
N TRP A 468 -1.36 -16.91 3.76
CA TRP A 468 -0.83 -15.64 4.22
C TRP A 468 -0.12 -14.94 3.09
N PHE A 469 -0.32 -13.62 2.94
CA PHE A 469 0.31 -12.86 1.87
C PHE A 469 1.37 -11.91 2.41
N PHE A 470 2.63 -12.16 2.06
CA PHE A 470 3.79 -11.30 2.27
C PHE A 470 4.10 -10.53 0.99
N SER A 471 3.52 -9.34 0.89
CA SER A 471 3.55 -8.53 -0.32
C SER A 471 4.74 -7.56 -0.40
N TRP A 472 5.55 -7.45 0.64
CA TRP A 472 6.73 -6.59 0.65
C TRP A 472 7.98 -7.28 0.09
N ASP A 473 8.90 -6.50 -0.50
CA ASP A 473 10.22 -6.88 -1.05
C ASP A 473 10.63 -8.35 -0.89
N GLU A 474 11.24 -8.70 0.25
CA GLU A 474 11.85 -10.02 0.48
C GLU A 474 10.84 -11.12 0.88
N GLY A 475 9.53 -10.83 0.79
CA GLY A 475 8.44 -11.79 1.00
C GLY A 475 8.44 -12.40 2.40
N ALA A 476 8.15 -13.70 2.49
CA ALA A 476 8.00 -14.43 3.75
C ALA A 476 9.33 -14.70 4.48
N CYS A 477 10.41 -13.99 4.14
CA CYS A 477 11.68 -14.10 4.86
C CYS A 477 11.52 -13.80 6.35
N TYR A 478 10.68 -12.84 6.74
CA TYR A 478 10.43 -12.49 8.14
C TYR A 478 9.17 -13.13 8.71
N ALA A 479 8.62 -14.18 8.09
CA ALA A 479 7.44 -14.84 8.63
C ALA A 479 7.70 -15.37 10.06
N PRO A 480 6.72 -15.26 10.98
CA PRO A 480 6.84 -15.90 12.29
C PRO A 480 6.78 -17.43 12.15
N LYS A 481 7.52 -18.14 13.02
CA LYS A 481 7.62 -19.61 12.98
C LYS A 481 6.26 -20.30 13.12
N GLU A 482 5.33 -19.68 13.85
CA GLU A 482 4.02 -20.21 14.18
C GLU A 482 3.18 -20.48 12.93
N ILE A 483 3.33 -19.64 11.90
CA ILE A 483 2.52 -19.73 10.69
C ILE A 483 3.21 -20.47 9.55
N TRP A 484 4.48 -20.86 9.70
CA TRP A 484 5.31 -21.35 8.58
C TRP A 484 4.75 -22.60 7.88
N ASN A 485 3.98 -23.42 8.59
CA ASN A 485 3.32 -24.60 8.03
C ASN A 485 2.22 -24.28 7.00
N SER A 486 1.82 -23.02 6.93
CA SER A 486 0.80 -22.49 6.01
C SER A 486 1.35 -22.21 4.61
N MET A 487 0.47 -21.91 3.66
CA MET A 487 0.84 -21.42 2.33
C MET A 487 1.21 -19.94 2.39
N MET A 488 2.39 -19.60 1.86
CA MET A 488 2.85 -18.22 1.71
C MET A 488 2.63 -17.76 0.27
N LEU A 489 1.93 -16.65 0.12
CA LEU A 489 1.93 -15.87 -1.10
C LEU A 489 3.04 -14.82 -0.97
N VAL A 490 3.94 -14.76 -1.95
CA VAL A 490 5.11 -13.88 -1.92
C VAL A 490 5.36 -13.28 -3.30
N HIS A 491 6.18 -12.22 -3.39
CA HIS A 491 6.72 -11.77 -4.69
C HIS A 491 8.13 -12.33 -4.99
N TRP A 492 8.78 -12.93 -3.99
CA TRP A 492 10.14 -13.45 -4.11
C TRP A 492 10.26 -14.93 -3.74
N GLY A 493 10.57 -15.78 -4.73
CA GLY A 493 10.74 -17.23 -4.56
C GLY A 493 12.08 -17.67 -3.95
N ASN A 494 12.60 -16.98 -2.93
CA ASN A 494 13.91 -17.29 -2.34
C ASN A 494 13.87 -18.51 -1.40
N THR A 495 14.51 -19.61 -1.79
CA THR A 495 14.56 -20.86 -1.01
C THR A 495 15.61 -20.87 0.12
N ASN A 496 16.28 -19.74 0.41
CA ASN A 496 17.45 -19.63 1.31
C ASN A 496 18.64 -20.53 0.94
N THR A 497 18.65 -21.17 -0.23
CA THR A 497 19.79 -21.96 -0.68
C THR A 497 20.96 -21.09 -1.13
N LYS A 498 20.67 -19.87 -1.61
CA LYS A 498 21.67 -18.90 -2.13
C LYS A 498 21.67 -17.60 -1.33
N HIS A 499 20.48 -17.06 -1.02
CA HIS A 499 20.33 -15.85 -0.23
C HIS A 499 19.91 -16.25 1.19
N LYS A 500 20.89 -16.64 2.01
CA LYS A 500 20.71 -16.98 3.43
C LYS A 500 20.61 -15.76 4.34
N ASN A 501 20.93 -14.59 3.81
CA ASN A 501 20.86 -13.30 4.48
C ASN A 501 20.04 -12.34 3.62
N SER A 502 19.47 -11.33 4.28
CA SER A 502 18.76 -10.21 3.65
C SER A 502 19.64 -9.49 2.62
N THR A 503 19.01 -9.14 1.50
CA THR A 503 19.58 -8.46 0.32
C THR A 503 19.04 -7.04 0.14
N THR A 504 18.17 -6.58 1.04
CA THR A 504 17.60 -5.25 0.98
C THR A 504 18.66 -4.15 1.11
N ALA A 505 18.49 -3.06 0.36
CA ALA A 505 19.20 -1.81 0.58
C ALA A 505 18.62 -0.98 1.75
N TYR A 506 17.46 -1.36 2.28
CA TYR A 506 16.79 -0.67 3.38
C TYR A 506 17.11 -1.34 4.71
N TRP A 507 17.99 -0.72 5.50
CA TRP A 507 18.46 -1.28 6.79
C TRP A 507 17.30 -1.67 7.73
N ALA A 508 16.21 -0.91 7.73
CA ALA A 508 15.05 -1.16 8.60
C ALA A 508 14.22 -2.39 8.15
N ASP A 509 14.44 -2.92 6.94
CA ASP A 509 13.79 -4.15 6.44
C ASP A 509 14.71 -5.36 6.55
N ASN A 510 15.90 -5.17 7.11
CA ASN A 510 16.88 -6.24 7.20
C ASN A 510 16.43 -7.28 8.22
N TRP A 511 16.10 -8.48 7.75
CA TRP A 511 15.61 -9.55 8.61
C TRP A 511 16.70 -10.37 9.30
N ASN A 512 18.00 -10.11 9.05
CA ASN A 512 19.09 -10.92 9.59
C ASN A 512 19.13 -10.92 11.12
N ASP A 513 18.75 -9.78 11.72
CA ASP A 513 18.83 -9.58 13.16
C ASP A 513 17.53 -9.96 13.88
N ILE A 514 16.54 -10.51 13.16
CA ILE A 514 15.31 -11.04 13.76
C ILE A 514 15.66 -12.32 14.55
N PRO A 515 15.34 -12.39 15.85
CA PRO A 515 15.69 -13.55 16.68
C PRO A 515 15.09 -14.88 16.16
N PHE A 516 15.88 -15.94 16.21
CA PHE A 516 15.47 -17.28 15.77
C PHE A 516 14.27 -17.84 16.54
N ASP A 517 14.07 -17.45 17.80
CA ASP A 517 12.91 -17.85 18.57
C ASP A 517 11.61 -17.19 18.09
N ARG A 518 11.69 -16.12 17.29
CA ARG A 518 10.54 -15.43 16.69
C ARG A 518 10.25 -15.95 15.28
N ARG A 519 11.29 -15.92 14.44
CA ARG A 519 11.18 -16.32 13.03
C ARG A 519 11.22 -17.83 12.84
N GLY A 520 12.01 -18.55 13.64
CA GLY A 520 12.32 -19.96 13.41
C GLY A 520 13.42 -20.17 12.36
N ASP A 521 13.71 -21.43 12.07
CA ASP A 521 14.69 -21.86 11.07
C ASP A 521 13.96 -22.41 9.84
N HIS A 522 13.46 -21.51 9.00
CA HIS A 522 12.74 -21.84 7.77
C HIS A 522 13.27 -21.05 6.57
N PRO A 523 13.10 -21.55 5.32
CA PRO A 523 13.46 -20.77 4.13
C PRO A 523 12.50 -19.59 3.94
N CYS A 524 12.80 -18.62 3.06
CA CYS A 524 11.81 -17.58 2.75
C CYS A 524 10.68 -18.08 1.81
N PHE A 525 10.88 -19.23 1.15
CA PHE A 525 9.95 -19.82 0.19
C PHE A 525 10.16 -21.34 0.10
N ASP A 526 9.07 -22.11 0.20
CA ASP A 526 9.02 -23.55 -0.06
C ASP A 526 8.24 -23.82 -1.36
N PRO A 527 8.90 -24.24 -2.46
CA PRO A 527 8.25 -24.46 -3.75
C PRO A 527 7.21 -25.57 -3.76
N ARG A 528 7.10 -26.37 -2.69
CA ARG A 528 6.09 -27.44 -2.56
C ARG A 528 4.73 -26.93 -2.09
N LYS A 529 4.68 -25.75 -1.44
CA LYS A 529 3.45 -25.20 -0.85
C LYS A 529 3.20 -23.72 -1.16
N ASP A 530 4.25 -22.93 -1.40
CA ASP A 530 4.16 -21.48 -1.54
C ASP A 530 4.00 -21.03 -3.00
N LEU A 531 3.43 -19.84 -3.21
CA LEU A 531 3.16 -19.29 -4.52
C LEU A 531 3.78 -17.90 -4.71
N VAL A 532 4.39 -17.69 -5.87
CA VAL A 532 4.86 -16.36 -6.29
C VAL A 532 3.75 -15.64 -7.03
N LEU A 533 3.35 -14.47 -6.54
CA LEU A 533 2.34 -13.62 -7.14
C LEU A 533 2.96 -12.41 -7.84
N PRO A 534 2.29 -11.87 -8.88
CA PRO A 534 2.72 -10.67 -9.57
C PRO A 534 2.56 -9.40 -8.73
N ALA A 535 3.34 -8.37 -9.06
CA ALA A 535 3.16 -7.01 -8.56
C ALA A 535 1.76 -6.45 -8.88
N TRP A 536 1.32 -5.44 -8.13
CA TRP A 536 0.24 -4.59 -8.62
C TRP A 536 0.69 -3.79 -9.84
N LYS A 537 -0.18 -3.75 -10.86
CA LYS A 537 -0.01 -2.95 -12.07
C LYS A 537 -1.27 -2.18 -12.33
N GLN A 538 -1.13 -0.89 -12.58
CA GLN A 538 -2.24 -0.07 -13.02
C GLN A 538 -2.87 -0.66 -14.28
N PRO A 539 -4.21 -0.76 -14.35
CA PRO A 539 -4.89 -1.11 -15.58
C PRO A 539 -4.55 -0.11 -16.69
N ASN A 540 -3.85 -0.56 -17.74
CA ASN A 540 -3.55 0.26 -18.91
C ASN A 540 -4.43 -0.13 -20.11
N PRO A 541 -5.56 0.57 -20.35
CA PRO A 541 -6.45 0.26 -21.46
C PRO A 541 -5.79 0.47 -22.84
N ALA A 542 -4.86 1.42 -22.97
CA ALA A 542 -4.21 1.71 -24.24
C ALA A 542 -3.35 0.51 -24.73
N ALA A 543 -2.59 -0.12 -23.84
CA ALA A 543 -1.81 -1.31 -24.18
C ALA A 543 -2.69 -2.48 -24.66
N ILE A 544 -3.86 -2.64 -24.04
CA ILE A 544 -4.85 -3.66 -24.40
C ILE A 544 -5.48 -3.34 -25.77
N TRP A 545 -5.94 -2.12 -26.00
CA TRP A 545 -6.56 -1.71 -27.27
C TRP A 545 -5.60 -1.79 -28.46
N LEU A 546 -4.34 -1.40 -28.25
CA LEU A 546 -3.28 -1.50 -29.26
C LEU A 546 -2.80 -2.95 -29.48
N LYS A 547 -3.27 -3.90 -28.66
CA LYS A 547 -2.85 -5.31 -28.68
C LYS A 547 -1.33 -5.45 -28.74
N LEU A 548 -0.63 -4.66 -27.91
CA LEU A 548 0.84 -4.57 -27.93
C LEU A 548 1.51 -5.94 -27.77
N TRP A 549 0.92 -6.81 -26.94
CA TRP A 549 1.35 -8.20 -26.77
C TRP A 549 1.33 -9.05 -28.06
N ALA A 550 0.45 -8.72 -29.01
CA ALA A 550 0.28 -9.45 -30.27
C ALA A 550 1.17 -8.92 -31.40
N ARG A 551 2.08 -7.99 -31.12
CA ARG A 551 2.99 -7.44 -32.15
C ARG A 551 3.83 -8.55 -32.80
N PRO A 552 3.86 -8.63 -34.15
CA PRO A 552 4.59 -9.67 -34.85
C PRO A 552 6.09 -9.53 -34.66
N ARG A 553 6.82 -10.66 -34.70
CA ARG A 553 8.27 -10.70 -34.48
C ARG A 553 9.04 -9.72 -35.37
N ASN A 554 8.63 -9.55 -36.62
CA ASN A 554 9.31 -8.67 -37.60
C ASN A 554 9.22 -7.18 -37.23
N SER A 555 8.26 -6.81 -36.37
CA SER A 555 8.09 -5.45 -35.86
C SER A 555 8.81 -5.21 -34.53
N ARG A 556 9.50 -6.22 -33.99
CA ARG A 556 10.28 -6.13 -32.75
C ARG A 556 11.74 -5.84 -33.09
N THR A 557 12.08 -4.56 -33.23
CA THR A 557 13.39 -4.09 -33.69
C THR A 557 14.48 -4.11 -32.62
N THR A 558 14.09 -4.08 -31.34
CA THR A 558 15.01 -4.11 -30.20
C THR A 558 15.23 -5.56 -29.78
N LEU A 559 16.49 -6.00 -29.75
CA LEU A 559 16.83 -7.35 -29.29
C LEU A 559 16.61 -7.48 -27.78
N PHE A 560 17.19 -6.57 -27.00
CA PHE A 560 17.11 -6.58 -25.53
C PHE A 560 16.77 -5.20 -24.99
N TYR A 561 15.86 -5.14 -24.02
CA TYR A 561 15.44 -3.90 -23.38
C TYR A 561 15.47 -4.00 -21.85
N PHE A 562 16.07 -3.02 -21.20
CA PHE A 562 15.97 -2.80 -19.77
C PHE A 562 15.91 -1.30 -19.47
N ASN A 563 14.90 -0.91 -18.69
CA ASN A 563 14.75 0.44 -18.16
C ASN A 563 14.61 0.39 -16.64
N GLY A 564 15.55 0.99 -15.92
CA GLY A 564 15.54 1.02 -14.47
C GLY A 564 16.81 1.61 -13.86
N ASN A 565 16.85 1.68 -12.53
CA ASN A 565 18.01 2.22 -11.82
C ASN A 565 19.28 1.40 -12.15
N LEU A 566 20.32 2.07 -12.65
CA LEU A 566 21.60 1.48 -13.08
C LEU A 566 22.74 1.72 -12.08
N GLY A 567 22.43 2.24 -10.88
CA GLY A 567 23.37 2.52 -9.80
C GLY A 567 24.12 3.84 -9.91
N SER A 568 25.03 4.06 -8.95
CA SER A 568 25.69 5.33 -8.65
C SER A 568 26.46 5.99 -9.80
N ALA A 569 26.86 5.21 -10.81
CA ALA A 569 27.52 5.71 -12.02
C ALA A 569 26.61 6.61 -12.87
N TYR A 570 25.28 6.51 -12.71
CA TYR A 570 24.29 7.25 -13.47
C TYR A 570 23.67 8.39 -12.65
N LYS A 571 23.13 9.39 -13.34
CA LYS A 571 22.41 10.50 -12.69
C LYS A 571 21.19 9.94 -11.94
N ASP A 572 20.98 10.38 -10.71
CA ASP A 572 19.88 9.94 -9.83
C ASP A 572 19.86 8.41 -9.56
N GLY A 573 20.96 7.73 -9.89
CA GLY A 573 21.15 6.30 -9.61
C GLY A 573 21.44 6.05 -8.14
N ARG A 574 20.98 4.89 -7.64
CA ARG A 574 21.10 4.55 -6.21
C ARG A 574 22.57 4.34 -5.82
N PRO A 575 23.03 4.91 -4.70
CA PRO A 575 24.41 4.73 -4.22
C PRO A 575 24.66 3.35 -3.62
N GLU A 576 23.63 2.63 -3.16
CA GLU A 576 23.78 1.36 -2.46
C GLU A 576 24.13 0.23 -3.44
N ASP A 577 25.34 -0.30 -3.33
CA ASP A 577 25.81 -1.43 -4.17
C ASP A 577 25.05 -2.74 -3.87
N THR A 578 24.38 -2.83 -2.72
CA THR A 578 23.50 -3.95 -2.35
C THR A 578 22.24 -4.00 -3.21
N TYR A 579 21.76 -2.84 -3.69
CA TYR A 579 20.59 -2.78 -4.56
C TYR A 579 20.83 -3.56 -5.84
N SER A 580 19.91 -4.47 -6.18
CA SER A 580 20.03 -5.41 -7.30
C SER A 580 21.24 -6.35 -7.25
N MET A 581 21.91 -6.45 -6.10
CA MET A 581 23.10 -7.29 -5.88
C MET A 581 24.22 -7.03 -6.91
N GLY A 582 24.38 -5.78 -7.35
CA GLY A 582 25.36 -5.37 -8.36
C GLY A 582 25.04 -5.79 -9.81
N ILE A 583 23.92 -6.48 -10.07
CA ILE A 583 23.60 -7.01 -11.40
C ILE A 583 23.33 -5.88 -12.39
N ARG A 584 22.53 -4.89 -12.00
CA ARG A 584 22.14 -3.78 -12.90
C ARG A 584 23.32 -2.89 -13.25
N GLN A 585 24.22 -2.67 -12.29
CA GLN A 585 25.46 -1.91 -12.45
C GLN A 585 26.38 -2.61 -13.45
N LYS A 586 26.53 -3.94 -13.33
CA LYS A 586 27.32 -4.73 -14.27
C LYS A 586 26.71 -4.75 -15.67
N LEU A 587 25.38 -4.91 -15.78
CA LEU A 587 24.67 -4.81 -17.05
C LEU A 587 24.89 -3.45 -17.71
N ALA A 588 24.84 -2.37 -16.92
CA ALA A 588 25.04 -1.01 -17.41
C ALA A 588 26.48 -0.74 -17.86
N ALA A 589 27.48 -1.26 -17.14
CA ALA A 589 28.90 -1.13 -17.54
C ALA A 589 29.20 -1.84 -18.86
N GLU A 590 28.52 -2.95 -19.15
CA GLU A 590 28.70 -3.70 -20.39
C GLU A 590 27.82 -3.17 -21.53
N PHE A 591 26.55 -2.85 -21.29
CA PHE A 591 25.57 -2.59 -22.37
C PHE A 591 24.83 -1.25 -22.26
N GLY A 592 25.21 -0.36 -21.33
CA GLY A 592 24.56 0.93 -21.12
C GLY A 592 24.39 1.74 -22.41
N SER A 593 23.15 2.09 -22.75
CA SER A 593 22.77 2.85 -23.95
C SER A 593 22.65 4.35 -23.70
N THR A 594 22.74 4.76 -22.44
CA THR A 594 22.83 6.16 -22.04
C THR A 594 24.20 6.45 -21.44
N PRO A 595 24.79 7.64 -21.66
CA PRO A 595 26.06 7.99 -21.04
C PRO A 595 25.98 8.00 -19.51
N ASP A 596 27.01 7.48 -18.86
CA ASP A 596 27.23 7.63 -17.41
C ASP A 596 27.64 9.07 -17.04
N LYS A 597 27.89 9.33 -15.75
CA LYS A 597 28.36 10.64 -15.25
C LYS A 597 29.71 11.08 -15.87
N GLN A 598 30.48 10.16 -16.45
CA GLN A 598 31.73 10.43 -17.14
C GLN A 598 31.56 10.56 -18.66
N GLY A 599 30.31 10.50 -19.16
CA GLY A 599 29.99 10.62 -20.58
C GLY A 599 30.25 9.35 -21.40
N LYS A 600 30.41 8.19 -20.77
CA LYS A 600 30.73 6.92 -21.44
C LYS A 600 29.50 6.02 -21.59
N LEU A 601 29.40 5.33 -22.73
CA LEU A 601 28.46 4.24 -22.96
C LEU A 601 29.05 2.91 -22.46
N GLY A 602 28.21 1.88 -22.38
CA GLY A 602 28.64 0.53 -22.07
C GLY A 602 29.68 -0.01 -23.07
N ARG A 603 30.59 -0.86 -22.60
CA ARG A 603 31.71 -1.41 -23.39
C ARG A 603 31.30 -2.08 -24.70
N GLN A 604 30.13 -2.72 -24.69
CA GLN A 604 29.54 -3.48 -25.78
C GLN A 604 28.22 -2.85 -26.24
N HIS A 605 28.09 -1.52 -26.11
CA HIS A 605 26.93 -0.79 -26.59
C HIS A 605 26.65 -1.09 -28.08
N THR A 606 25.38 -1.38 -28.38
CA THR A 606 24.87 -1.61 -29.73
C THR A 606 23.46 -1.05 -29.85
N THR A 607 23.06 -0.65 -31.06
CA THR A 607 21.79 0.05 -31.33
C THR A 607 20.54 -0.78 -31.09
N ASN A 608 20.64 -2.11 -31.15
CA ASN A 608 19.52 -3.03 -30.89
C ASN A 608 19.45 -3.52 -29.44
N VAL A 609 20.28 -3.01 -28.54
CA VAL A 609 20.23 -3.28 -27.09
C VAL A 609 20.03 -1.96 -26.36
N THR A 610 18.94 -1.87 -25.60
CA THR A 610 18.60 -0.68 -24.81
C THR A 610 18.74 -1.00 -23.33
N VAL A 611 19.72 -0.40 -22.65
CA VAL A 611 19.88 -0.44 -21.19
C VAL A 611 19.99 1.00 -20.71
N THR A 612 18.95 1.49 -20.04
CA THR A 612 18.87 2.90 -19.65
C THR A 612 18.23 3.10 -18.27
N TYR A 613 18.54 4.23 -17.64
CA TYR A 613 17.88 4.71 -16.43
C TYR A 613 16.84 5.81 -16.71
N LEU A 614 16.75 6.29 -17.95
CA LEU A 614 15.86 7.37 -18.33
C LEU A 614 14.42 6.87 -18.43
N ARG A 615 13.52 7.45 -17.65
CA ARG A 615 12.09 7.18 -17.72
C ARG A 615 11.53 7.63 -19.07
N THR A 616 10.53 6.91 -19.57
CA THR A 616 9.88 7.14 -20.87
C THR A 616 8.37 7.03 -20.72
N GLU A 617 7.62 7.92 -21.37
CA GLU A 617 6.16 7.82 -21.47
C GLU A 617 5.72 6.68 -22.41
N LYS A 618 6.64 6.13 -23.22
CA LYS A 618 6.39 5.06 -24.19
C LYS A 618 6.85 3.69 -23.70
N TYR A 619 7.01 3.52 -22.38
CA TYR A 619 7.58 2.32 -21.79
C TYR A 619 6.96 1.01 -22.31
N TYR A 620 5.63 0.92 -22.35
CA TYR A 620 4.95 -0.28 -22.86
C TYR A 620 5.13 -0.51 -24.36
N GLU A 621 5.22 0.55 -25.16
CA GLU A 621 5.48 0.44 -26.60
C GLU A 621 6.91 -0.02 -26.87
N GLU A 622 7.86 0.45 -26.07
CA GLU A 622 9.27 0.05 -26.12
C GLU A 622 9.42 -1.42 -25.73
N LEU A 623 8.77 -1.88 -24.65
CA LEU A 623 8.69 -3.31 -24.31
C LEU A 623 8.07 -4.13 -25.46
N ALA A 624 6.97 -3.66 -26.05
CA ALA A 624 6.29 -4.35 -27.15
C ALA A 624 7.10 -4.34 -28.46
N SER A 625 8.04 -3.41 -28.62
CA SER A 625 9.02 -3.37 -29.72
C SER A 625 10.26 -4.24 -29.48
N SER A 626 10.35 -4.87 -28.31
CA SER A 626 11.51 -5.64 -27.88
C SER A 626 11.26 -7.15 -27.98
N VAL A 627 12.30 -7.92 -28.29
CA VAL A 627 12.27 -9.39 -28.28
C VAL A 627 12.45 -9.92 -26.85
N PHE A 628 13.50 -9.46 -26.18
CA PHE A 628 13.85 -9.84 -24.81
C PHE A 628 13.79 -8.63 -23.88
N CYS A 629 13.26 -8.81 -22.67
CA CYS A 629 13.16 -7.75 -21.67
C CYS A 629 13.78 -8.19 -20.36
N GLY A 630 14.70 -7.37 -19.83
CA GLY A 630 15.40 -7.65 -18.60
C GLY A 630 14.49 -7.61 -17.38
N VAL A 631 14.44 -8.73 -16.65
CA VAL A 631 13.77 -8.85 -15.36
C VAL A 631 14.87 -9.01 -14.30
N LEU A 632 15.36 -7.86 -13.81
CA LEU A 632 16.47 -7.78 -12.87
C LEU A 632 15.97 -7.35 -11.48
N PRO A 633 16.42 -7.99 -10.40
CA PRO A 633 15.96 -7.69 -9.04
C PRO A 633 16.30 -6.25 -8.64
N GLY A 634 15.50 -5.68 -7.74
CA GLY A 634 15.88 -4.53 -6.92
C GLY A 634 16.31 -5.03 -5.55
N ASP A 635 15.49 -4.76 -4.53
CA ASP A 635 15.59 -5.32 -3.19
C ASP A 635 14.86 -6.68 -3.17
N GLY A 636 15.56 -7.76 -3.54
CA GLY A 636 15.01 -9.13 -3.62
C GLY A 636 14.46 -9.54 -5.00
N TRP A 637 13.42 -8.87 -5.50
CA TRP A 637 12.69 -9.29 -6.71
C TRP A 637 12.48 -8.16 -7.74
N SER A 638 11.76 -8.44 -8.83
CA SER A 638 11.51 -7.46 -9.91
C SER A 638 10.07 -7.50 -10.39
N GLY A 639 9.31 -6.43 -10.14
CA GLY A 639 7.99 -6.23 -10.72
C GLY A 639 8.00 -5.87 -12.22
N ARG A 640 9.04 -6.26 -12.97
CA ARG A 640 9.12 -6.05 -14.43
C ARG A 640 8.72 -7.30 -15.22
N MET A 641 8.58 -8.43 -14.53
CA MET A 641 8.21 -9.70 -15.18
C MET A 641 6.85 -9.57 -15.86
N GLU A 642 5.89 -9.01 -15.14
CA GLU A 642 4.52 -8.78 -15.56
C GLU A 642 4.46 -7.79 -16.72
N ASP A 643 5.21 -6.68 -16.64
CA ASP A 643 5.26 -5.68 -17.73
C ASP A 643 5.77 -6.32 -19.02
N SER A 644 6.82 -7.16 -18.92
CA SER A 644 7.39 -7.86 -20.07
C SER A 644 6.36 -8.80 -20.70
N MET A 645 5.72 -9.64 -19.87
CA MET A 645 4.72 -10.62 -20.30
C MET A 645 3.48 -9.93 -20.91
N LEU A 646 2.97 -8.87 -20.28
CA LEU A 646 1.79 -8.13 -20.73
C LEU A 646 2.01 -7.39 -22.06
N GLN A 647 3.26 -7.14 -22.47
CA GLN A 647 3.61 -6.56 -23.76
C GLN A 647 4.20 -7.58 -24.76
N GLY A 648 4.12 -8.88 -24.44
CA GLY A 648 4.61 -9.97 -25.29
C GLY A 648 6.12 -9.98 -25.47
N CYS A 649 6.86 -9.29 -24.61
CA CYS A 649 8.31 -9.34 -24.58
C CYS A 649 8.77 -10.53 -23.74
N ILE A 650 9.76 -11.29 -24.21
CA ILE A 650 10.22 -12.49 -23.50
C ILE A 650 11.02 -12.06 -22.25
N PRO A 651 10.55 -12.37 -21.03
CA PRO A 651 11.26 -11.98 -19.82
C PRO A 651 12.58 -12.74 -19.71
N VAL A 652 13.68 -12.01 -19.53
CA VAL A 652 15.01 -12.54 -19.23
C VAL A 652 15.29 -12.28 -17.76
N ILE A 653 15.07 -13.31 -16.94
CA ILE A 653 15.30 -13.24 -15.50
C ILE A 653 16.80 -13.38 -15.25
N ILE A 654 17.41 -12.31 -14.73
CA ILE A 654 18.82 -12.33 -14.30
C ILE A 654 18.84 -12.09 -12.80
N GLN A 655 19.06 -13.16 -12.06
CA GLN A 655 19.26 -13.18 -10.62
C GLN A 655 20.60 -13.86 -10.32
N VAL A 656 21.19 -13.65 -9.14
CA VAL A 656 22.47 -14.28 -8.76
C VAL A 656 22.25 -15.80 -8.55
N ILE A 657 22.21 -16.56 -9.64
CA ILE A 657 22.15 -18.02 -9.65
C ILE A 657 23.55 -18.52 -10.00
N GLN A 658 24.32 -18.97 -9.00
CA GLN A 658 25.53 -19.76 -9.27
C GLN A 658 25.19 -21.25 -9.09
N HIS A 659 24.93 -21.91 -10.22
CA HIS A 659 24.67 -23.34 -10.44
C HIS A 659 23.37 -23.94 -9.90
N HIS A 660 22.30 -23.85 -10.68
CA HIS A 660 21.70 -24.97 -11.44
C HIS A 660 20.55 -24.41 -12.29
N LEU A 661 20.48 -24.83 -13.57
CA LEU A 661 19.36 -24.56 -14.46
C LEU A 661 18.06 -25.02 -13.78
N LEU A 662 17.20 -24.09 -13.38
CA LEU A 662 15.78 -24.36 -13.27
C LEU A 662 15.21 -24.28 -14.70
N HIS A 663 14.98 -25.46 -15.25
CA HIS A 663 14.18 -25.71 -16.43
C HIS A 663 12.79 -25.06 -16.26
N PHE A 664 12.64 -23.80 -16.68
CA PHE A 664 11.36 -23.28 -17.16
C PHE A 664 11.54 -22.82 -18.61
N MET A 665 11.83 -23.81 -19.46
CA MET A 665 11.57 -23.73 -20.89
C MET A 665 10.36 -24.61 -21.19
N TYR A 666 9.17 -24.04 -21.12
CA TYR A 666 8.00 -24.57 -21.84
C TYR A 666 7.13 -23.40 -22.29
N LEU A 667 7.64 -22.65 -23.27
CA LEU A 667 6.79 -22.13 -24.32
C LEU A 667 7.09 -22.97 -25.56
N ARG A 668 6.26 -24.00 -25.73
CA ARG A 668 6.07 -24.65 -27.02
C ARG A 668 5.62 -23.53 -27.95
N ILE A 669 6.52 -23.13 -28.83
CA ILE A 669 6.22 -22.31 -30.00
C ILE A 669 5.09 -23.04 -30.75
N MET A 670 3.93 -22.39 -30.87
CA MET A 670 3.05 -22.56 -32.02
C MET A 670 3.12 -21.28 -32.83
#